data_AF-A0A8I3W5M9-F1
#
_entry.id   AF-A0A8I3W5M9-F1
#
_cell.length_a   1.000
_cell.length_b   1.000
_cell.length_c   1.000
_cell.angle_alpha   90.00
_cell.angle_beta   90.00
_cell.angle_gamma   90.00
#
_symmetry.space_group_name_H-M   'P 1'
#
loop_
_entity.id
_entity.type
_entity.pdbx_description
1 polymer ?
#
loop_
_entity_poly.entity_id
_entity_poly.type
_entity_poly.pdbx_seq_one_letter_code
_entity_poly.pdbx_strand_id
1 'polypeptide(L)'
;MGSNLSPQLCLVPFILGLLSGGVTTTPLLVARPQGSCSLEGVEIKGGSFRLLQEGQALEYLCPSGFYPYPVQTRTCRSTGSWSTLQTRDQKTVKKAECRAIHCPRPQDFENGEYWPRSPYYNVSDEISFHCYDGYTLRGSANRTCQVNGRWSGQTAICDNGAGYCSNPGIPIGTRKVGTQYRLEDTVTYHCSRGLILRGSRQRRCQEGGSWSGTEPSCQDSFMYDTPQEVAEAFLSSLTETIEGVDAEDGHSPGEQQMRRIVLDPSGSMNIYLVLDGSDSIGLGNFTGAKRCLVNLIEKVASYGVKPKYGLVTYATYPKIWVKVSDKQSSDADWVTKKLNEINYEDHKLKSGTNTKKALQAVYTMMSWPDNPPEGWNRTRHVIILMTDGLHNMGGDPVTVIDEIRDLLYIGKDRKNPREDYLDVYVFGVGPLVDSVNINALASKKDNEQHVFKVKDMENLEDVFFQMIDESQSLSLCGMVWEHRKGTDYHKQPWQAKISVTRPSKGHENCMGAVVSEYFVLTAAHCFTVDDKEHSIKVSVGGKRRELEIEKILFHPNYNINGKKAAGIPEFYDYDVALIKLKTKLQYDPTTRPICLPCTEGTTRALRLPPATTCQQQKEELLPAQDIKALFVSEEEKKLTRKEVYIKNGDKKGSCERDAQYAPGYDKVKDISEVVTPRFLCTGGVSPYADPNTCRGERRLWGCAASSQGPGVLFPTASPLPAGDSGGPLIVHKRSRFIQVGVISWGVVDVCKNHRRQKQVPAHARDFHINLFQVLPWLKEKLQDEDLGFL
;
A
#
# COMPACT_ATOMS: atom_id res chain seq x y z
N MET A 1 -0.06 -66.66 -8.93
CA MET A 1 -0.11 -67.39 -10.22
C MET A 1 -0.73 -66.48 -11.25
N GLY A 2 -0.07 -66.25 -12.38
CA GLY A 2 -0.55 -65.35 -13.46
C GLY A 2 0.39 -64.17 -13.75
N SER A 3 1.62 -64.48 -14.14
CA SER A 3 2.78 -63.65 -14.53
C SER A 3 2.53 -62.79 -15.79
N ASN A 4 2.77 -61.47 -15.77
CA ASN A 4 4.02 -60.70 -15.88
C ASN A 4 4.60 -60.49 -17.30
N LEU A 5 4.49 -59.23 -17.75
CA LEU A 5 5.55 -58.33 -18.26
C LEU A 5 6.59 -58.87 -19.27
N SER A 6 6.64 -58.27 -20.46
CA SER A 6 7.68 -57.30 -20.89
C SER A 6 7.81 -57.22 -22.42
N PRO A 7 8.00 -56.03 -23.02
CA PRO A 7 8.49 -55.88 -24.40
C PRO A 7 9.88 -55.23 -24.44
N GLN A 8 10.79 -55.68 -25.31
CA GLN A 8 11.83 -54.79 -25.86
C GLN A 8 12.49 -55.33 -27.15
N LEU A 9 12.32 -54.50 -28.19
CA LEU A 9 13.28 -54.05 -29.22
C LEU A 9 14.20 -55.04 -29.95
N CYS A 10 14.16 -54.98 -31.29
CA CYS A 10 15.36 -54.93 -32.15
C CYS A 10 15.06 -54.21 -33.50
N LEU A 11 16.03 -53.42 -33.95
CA LEU A 11 16.05 -52.50 -35.09
C LEU A 11 16.41 -53.16 -36.45
N VAL A 12 15.76 -52.70 -37.56
CA VAL A 12 16.29 -52.22 -38.88
C VAL A 12 17.10 -53.24 -39.76
N PRO A 13 17.28 -53.17 -41.13
CA PRO A 13 16.90 -52.18 -42.20
C PRO A 13 16.36 -52.74 -43.58
N PHE A 14 15.89 -51.80 -44.44
CA PHE A 14 15.99 -51.66 -45.94
C PHE A 14 15.80 -52.90 -46.88
N ILE A 15 15.09 -52.88 -48.03
CA ILE A 15 15.33 -52.12 -49.29
C ILE A 15 14.09 -52.18 -50.23
N LEU A 16 13.92 -51.07 -50.97
CA LEU A 16 13.17 -50.74 -52.21
C LEU A 16 12.25 -51.76 -52.92
N GLY A 17 11.10 -51.22 -53.33
CA GLY A 17 10.35 -51.62 -54.52
C GLY A 17 9.39 -50.50 -54.98
N LEU A 18 9.89 -49.57 -55.81
CA LEU A 18 9.10 -48.55 -56.50
C LEU A 18 8.22 -49.19 -57.58
N LEU A 19 6.90 -49.05 -57.51
CA LEU A 19 6.04 -49.06 -58.68
C LEU A 19 4.93 -48.00 -58.55
N SER A 20 4.90 -47.15 -59.56
CA SER A 20 4.08 -45.97 -59.77
C SER A 20 2.62 -46.30 -60.11
N GLY A 21 1.68 -45.61 -59.45
CA GLY A 21 0.29 -45.51 -59.85
C GLY A 21 -0.38 -44.35 -59.11
N GLY A 22 -0.65 -43.25 -59.81
CA GLY A 22 -1.13 -42.00 -59.23
C GLY A 22 -2.48 -42.12 -58.54
N VAL A 23 -2.54 -41.62 -57.30
CA VAL A 23 -3.78 -41.40 -56.55
C VAL A 23 -4.02 -39.90 -56.48
N THR A 24 -5.11 -39.45 -57.11
CA THR A 24 -5.68 -38.12 -56.88
C THR A 24 -6.17 -38.06 -55.43
N THR A 25 -5.37 -37.45 -54.57
CA THR A 25 -5.74 -37.12 -53.20
C THR A 25 -6.82 -36.05 -53.21
N THR A 26 -8.05 -36.42 -52.86
CA THR A 26 -9.01 -35.48 -52.28
C THR A 26 -8.49 -35.14 -50.88
N PRO A 27 -8.21 -33.87 -50.55
CA PRO A 27 -7.85 -33.51 -49.20
C PRO A 27 -9.11 -33.64 -48.34
N LEU A 28 -9.04 -34.52 -47.33
CA LEU A 28 -9.90 -34.43 -46.15
C LEU A 28 -9.82 -32.99 -45.64
N LEU A 29 -10.95 -32.30 -45.65
CA LEU A 29 -11.13 -30.98 -45.06
C LEU A 29 -10.63 -31.02 -43.62
N VAL A 30 -9.44 -30.46 -43.41
CA VAL A 30 -8.98 -30.00 -42.11
C VAL A 30 -10.09 -29.08 -41.58
N ALA A 31 -10.74 -29.48 -40.50
CA ALA A 31 -11.70 -28.64 -39.80
C ALA A 31 -10.99 -27.32 -39.46
N ARG A 32 -11.45 -26.23 -40.10
CA ARG A 32 -11.06 -24.87 -39.74
C ARG A 32 -11.33 -24.63 -38.25
N PRO A 33 -10.54 -23.78 -37.57
CA PRO A 33 -10.91 -23.31 -36.24
C PRO A 33 -12.32 -22.71 -36.31
N GLN A 34 -13.21 -23.16 -35.43
CA GLN A 34 -14.60 -22.72 -35.38
C GLN A 34 -14.65 -21.19 -35.29
N GLY A 35 -15.42 -20.60 -36.22
CA GLY A 35 -15.41 -19.17 -36.51
C GLY A 35 -15.97 -18.29 -35.38
N SER A 36 -15.52 -17.05 -35.37
CA SER A 36 -16.03 -15.97 -34.53
C SER A 36 -17.54 -15.79 -34.67
N CYS A 37 -18.23 -15.45 -33.57
CA CYS A 37 -19.66 -15.15 -33.59
C CYS A 37 -19.97 -13.94 -34.49
N SER A 38 -21.09 -13.99 -35.22
CA SER A 38 -21.54 -12.84 -36.03
C SER A 38 -21.72 -11.58 -35.17
N LEU A 39 -21.27 -10.44 -35.68
CA LEU A 39 -21.40 -9.13 -35.02
C LEU A 39 -22.71 -8.41 -35.39
N GLU A 40 -23.60 -9.07 -36.13
CA GLU A 40 -24.87 -8.47 -36.52
C GLU A 40 -25.84 -8.40 -35.33
N GLY A 41 -26.40 -7.22 -35.06
CA GLY A 41 -27.37 -6.99 -33.98
C GLY A 41 -26.80 -7.05 -32.57
N VAL A 42 -25.46 -6.94 -32.42
CA VAL A 42 -24.80 -6.91 -31.11
C VAL A 42 -24.60 -5.51 -30.57
N GLU A 43 -24.86 -4.48 -31.37
CA GLU A 43 -24.64 -3.08 -31.00
C GLU A 43 -25.44 -2.65 -29.77
N ILE A 44 -24.85 -1.77 -28.97
CA ILE A 44 -25.46 -1.17 -27.79
C ILE A 44 -25.96 0.23 -28.11
N LYS A 45 -27.21 0.52 -27.77
CA LYS A 45 -27.78 1.86 -27.94
C LYS A 45 -27.09 2.84 -26.98
N GLY A 46 -26.47 3.89 -27.51
CA GLY A 46 -25.84 4.96 -26.71
C GLY A 46 -24.40 4.67 -26.27
N GLY A 47 -23.76 3.65 -26.82
CA GLY A 47 -22.36 3.30 -26.54
C GLY A 47 -21.71 2.54 -27.69
N SER A 48 -20.61 1.86 -27.40
CA SER A 48 -19.88 1.00 -28.33
C SER A 48 -19.56 -0.35 -27.68
N PHE A 49 -18.86 -1.23 -28.39
CA PHE A 49 -18.34 -2.47 -27.84
C PHE A 49 -16.93 -2.74 -28.35
N ARG A 50 -16.16 -3.55 -27.62
CA ARG A 50 -14.87 -4.08 -28.05
C ARG A 50 -14.88 -5.60 -27.98
N LEU A 51 -14.13 -6.25 -28.87
CA LEU A 51 -13.91 -7.69 -28.81
C LEU A 51 -12.73 -8.00 -27.89
N LEU A 52 -12.87 -9.04 -27.08
CA LEU A 52 -11.88 -9.59 -26.18
C LEU A 52 -11.59 -11.05 -26.59
N GLN A 53 -10.47 -11.60 -26.12
CA GLN A 53 -10.12 -13.03 -26.32
C GLN A 53 -10.23 -13.45 -27.80
N GLU A 54 -9.62 -12.67 -28.71
CA GLU A 54 -9.63 -12.96 -30.16
C GLU A 54 -11.04 -13.12 -30.78
N GLY A 55 -12.06 -12.49 -30.18
CA GLY A 55 -13.44 -12.51 -30.67
C GLY A 55 -14.34 -13.54 -30.00
N GLN A 56 -13.88 -14.24 -28.96
CA GLN A 56 -14.71 -15.13 -28.16
C GLN A 56 -15.55 -14.42 -27.10
N ALA A 57 -15.18 -13.19 -26.73
CA ALA A 57 -15.96 -12.36 -25.83
C ALA A 57 -16.12 -10.95 -26.42
N LEU A 58 -17.20 -10.26 -26.07
CA LEU A 58 -17.36 -8.83 -26.30
C LEU A 58 -17.64 -8.13 -24.99
N GLU A 59 -17.16 -6.89 -24.88
CA GLU A 59 -17.44 -5.99 -23.77
C GLU A 59 -18.09 -4.71 -24.29
N TYR A 60 -19.18 -4.31 -23.64
CA TYR A 60 -19.87 -3.07 -23.91
C TYR A 60 -19.20 -1.89 -23.20
N LEU A 61 -19.09 -0.78 -23.91
CA LEU A 61 -18.49 0.47 -23.46
C LEU A 61 -19.55 1.56 -23.49
N CYS A 62 -19.87 2.11 -22.32
CA CYS A 62 -20.80 3.23 -22.17
C CYS A 62 -20.06 4.51 -21.78
N PRO A 63 -20.60 5.70 -22.12
CA PRO A 63 -20.07 6.98 -21.64
C PRO A 63 -20.03 7.05 -20.11
N SER A 64 -19.19 7.94 -19.58
CA SER A 64 -19.14 8.20 -18.12
C SER A 64 -20.53 8.61 -17.58
N GLY A 65 -20.90 8.06 -16.42
CA GLY A 65 -22.24 8.23 -15.85
C GLY A 65 -23.30 7.25 -16.39
N PHE A 66 -22.93 6.37 -17.33
CA PHE A 66 -23.80 5.33 -17.88
C PHE A 66 -23.16 3.95 -17.72
N TYR A 67 -23.99 2.89 -17.75
CA TYR A 67 -23.54 1.51 -17.68
C TYR A 67 -24.23 0.63 -18.73
N PRO A 68 -23.58 -0.48 -19.16
CA PRO A 68 -24.19 -1.41 -20.09
C PRO A 68 -25.31 -2.24 -19.43
N TYR A 69 -26.51 -2.19 -20.00
CA TYR A 69 -27.63 -3.01 -19.57
C TYR A 69 -28.02 -4.05 -20.63
N PRO A 70 -28.34 -5.30 -20.25
CA PRO A 70 -28.38 -5.85 -18.89
C PRO A 70 -27.04 -6.39 -18.36
N VAL A 71 -26.06 -6.61 -19.23
CA VAL A 71 -24.77 -7.23 -18.91
C VAL A 71 -23.63 -6.42 -19.52
N GLN A 72 -22.46 -6.44 -18.87
CA GLN A 72 -21.27 -5.74 -19.37
C GLN A 72 -20.57 -6.52 -20.48
N THR A 73 -20.56 -7.85 -20.43
CA THR A 73 -19.91 -8.69 -21.43
C THR A 73 -20.82 -9.80 -21.94
N ARG A 74 -20.53 -10.29 -23.14
CA ARG A 74 -21.17 -11.47 -23.73
C ARG A 74 -20.11 -12.45 -24.21
N THR A 75 -20.44 -13.73 -24.19
CA THR A 75 -19.55 -14.82 -24.61
C THR A 75 -20.09 -15.47 -25.87
N CYS A 76 -19.20 -15.83 -26.78
CA CYS A 76 -19.53 -16.54 -28.01
C CYS A 76 -19.78 -18.01 -27.68
N ARG A 77 -21.00 -18.51 -27.95
CA ARG A 77 -21.34 -19.92 -27.71
C ARG A 77 -20.83 -20.79 -28.85
N SER A 78 -20.66 -22.08 -28.60
CA SER A 78 -20.31 -23.09 -29.62
C SER A 78 -21.31 -23.16 -30.79
N THR A 79 -22.52 -22.61 -30.60
CA THR A 79 -23.54 -22.46 -31.65
C THR A 79 -23.24 -21.33 -32.64
N GLY A 80 -22.15 -20.57 -32.47
CA GLY A 80 -21.83 -19.39 -33.31
C GLY A 80 -22.68 -18.16 -32.98
N SER A 81 -23.41 -18.18 -31.86
CA SER A 81 -24.26 -17.08 -31.40
C SER A 81 -23.80 -16.54 -30.04
N TRP A 82 -23.92 -15.22 -29.86
CA TRP A 82 -23.59 -14.57 -28.59
C TRP A 82 -24.55 -14.96 -27.46
N SER A 83 -24.03 -15.00 -26.24
CA SER A 83 -24.83 -15.27 -25.04
C SER A 83 -26.06 -14.35 -24.96
N THR A 84 -27.18 -14.92 -24.52
CA THR A 84 -28.46 -14.21 -24.43
C THR A 84 -28.37 -13.07 -23.42
N LEU A 85 -28.84 -11.88 -23.79
CA LEU A 85 -28.96 -10.75 -22.88
C LEU A 85 -30.04 -11.06 -21.84
N GLN A 86 -29.65 -11.43 -20.63
CA GLN A 86 -30.57 -11.74 -19.55
C GLN A 86 -30.35 -10.78 -18.40
N THR A 87 -31.44 -10.29 -17.82
CA THR A 87 -31.40 -9.63 -16.52
C THR A 87 -31.17 -10.67 -15.42
N ARG A 88 -30.86 -10.19 -14.23
CA ARG A 88 -30.70 -11.06 -13.06
C ARG A 88 -31.99 -11.81 -12.68
N ASP A 89 -33.15 -11.24 -12.94
CA ASP A 89 -34.44 -11.92 -12.79
C ASP A 89 -34.71 -12.94 -13.93
N GLN A 90 -33.66 -13.34 -14.66
CA GLN A 90 -33.70 -14.25 -15.81
C GLN A 90 -34.61 -13.78 -16.95
N LYS A 91 -34.88 -12.47 -17.04
CA LYS A 91 -35.69 -11.90 -18.13
C LYS A 91 -34.82 -11.62 -19.34
N THR A 92 -35.19 -12.18 -20.48
CA THR A 92 -34.50 -11.93 -21.74
C THR A 92 -34.77 -10.51 -22.24
N VAL A 93 -33.71 -9.76 -22.52
CA VAL A 93 -33.74 -8.42 -23.11
C VAL A 93 -33.41 -8.54 -24.59
N LYS A 94 -34.17 -7.85 -25.46
CA LYS A 94 -33.97 -7.95 -26.92
C LYS A 94 -32.79 -7.12 -27.42
N LYS A 95 -32.52 -5.96 -26.81
CA LYS A 95 -31.49 -5.01 -27.26
C LYS A 95 -30.71 -4.45 -26.07
N ALA A 96 -29.39 -4.37 -26.20
CA ALA A 96 -28.54 -3.74 -25.20
C ALA A 96 -28.64 -2.21 -25.30
N GLU A 97 -28.60 -1.54 -24.16
CA GLU A 97 -28.61 -0.07 -24.09
C GLU A 97 -27.75 0.44 -22.93
N CYS A 98 -27.12 1.59 -23.13
CA CYS A 98 -26.46 2.32 -22.05
C CYS A 98 -27.51 3.04 -21.22
N ARG A 99 -27.63 2.68 -19.94
CA ARG A 99 -28.55 3.31 -18.98
C ARG A 99 -27.80 4.22 -18.03
N ALA A 100 -28.46 5.28 -17.57
CA ALA A 100 -27.89 6.18 -16.57
C ALA A 100 -27.64 5.42 -15.25
N ILE A 101 -26.52 5.72 -14.60
CA ILE A 101 -26.19 5.20 -13.27
C ILE A 101 -27.08 5.90 -12.26
N HIS A 102 -27.79 5.09 -11.45
CA HIS A 102 -28.58 5.59 -10.33
C HIS A 102 -28.14 4.89 -9.04
N CYS A 103 -28.10 5.64 -7.93
CA CYS A 103 -27.91 5.04 -6.62
C CYS A 103 -29.22 4.39 -6.12
N PRO A 104 -29.15 3.35 -5.28
CA PRO A 104 -30.34 2.70 -4.74
C PRO A 104 -31.19 3.71 -4.00
N ARG A 105 -32.48 3.78 -4.30
CA ARG A 105 -33.41 4.62 -3.55
C ARG A 105 -33.69 3.99 -2.18
N PRO A 106 -33.84 4.80 -1.10
CA PRO A 106 -34.38 4.29 0.16
C PRO A 106 -35.74 3.61 -0.07
N GLN A 107 -35.88 2.38 0.42
CA GLN A 107 -37.16 1.65 0.39
C GLN A 107 -37.95 1.84 1.66
N ASP A 108 -37.23 2.06 2.75
CA ASP A 108 -37.72 2.13 4.10
C ASP A 108 -36.73 2.95 4.93
N PHE A 109 -37.23 3.70 5.91
CA PHE A 109 -36.45 4.48 6.87
C PHE A 109 -37.34 4.72 8.10
N GLU A 110 -36.85 4.33 9.27
CA GLU A 110 -37.65 4.35 10.50
C GLU A 110 -37.21 5.47 11.44
N ASN A 111 -38.15 5.93 12.27
CA ASN A 111 -37.93 6.91 13.35
C ASN A 111 -37.35 8.27 12.89
N GLY A 112 -37.60 8.62 11.63
CA GLY A 112 -37.18 9.89 11.03
C GLY A 112 -37.69 10.04 9.61
N GLU A 113 -37.21 11.08 8.94
CA GLU A 113 -37.52 11.40 7.55
C GLU A 113 -36.25 11.64 6.73
N TYR A 114 -36.38 11.49 5.41
CA TYR A 114 -35.34 11.80 4.46
C TYR A 114 -35.88 12.68 3.33
N TRP A 115 -35.02 13.54 2.78
CA TRP A 115 -35.37 14.47 1.72
C TRP A 115 -34.21 14.69 0.73
N PRO A 116 -34.47 14.89 -0.58
CA PRO A 116 -35.76 14.80 -1.25
C PRO A 116 -36.19 13.35 -1.48
N ARG A 117 -37.51 13.10 -1.63
CA ARG A 117 -38.05 11.79 -2.03
C ARG A 117 -38.20 11.74 -3.54
N SER A 118 -37.38 10.91 -4.19
CA SER A 118 -37.34 10.80 -5.65
C SER A 118 -37.53 9.35 -6.12
N PRO A 119 -38.07 9.13 -7.34
CA PRO A 119 -38.20 7.78 -7.91
C PRO A 119 -36.85 7.13 -8.22
N TYR A 120 -35.82 7.94 -8.49
CA TYR A 120 -34.42 7.56 -8.69
C TYR A 120 -33.53 8.73 -8.31
N TYR A 121 -32.26 8.46 -8.04
CA TYR A 121 -31.24 9.45 -7.69
C TYR A 121 -30.07 9.33 -8.66
N ASN A 122 -29.77 10.42 -9.35
CA ASN A 122 -28.66 10.54 -10.28
C ASN A 122 -27.34 10.72 -9.55
N VAL A 123 -26.24 10.48 -10.25
CA VAL A 123 -24.91 10.84 -9.75
C VAL A 123 -24.88 12.32 -9.40
N SER A 124 -24.25 12.65 -8.26
CA SER A 124 -24.18 13.96 -7.59
C SER A 124 -25.45 14.43 -6.86
N ASP A 125 -26.57 13.70 -6.94
CA ASP A 125 -27.73 14.00 -6.10
C ASP A 125 -27.39 13.81 -4.62
N GLU A 126 -27.92 14.69 -3.76
CA GLU A 126 -27.76 14.63 -2.31
C GLU A 126 -29.08 14.27 -1.64
N ILE A 127 -29.00 13.49 -0.55
CA ILE A 127 -30.10 13.14 0.33
C ILE A 127 -29.71 13.44 1.78
N SER A 128 -30.61 14.06 2.53
CA SER A 128 -30.43 14.34 3.95
C SER A 128 -31.41 13.53 4.80
N PHE A 129 -30.98 13.18 6.02
CA PHE A 129 -31.75 12.41 7.00
C PHE A 129 -31.92 13.19 8.29
N HIS A 130 -33.12 13.15 8.85
CA HIS A 130 -33.49 13.80 10.10
C HIS A 130 -34.27 12.83 10.98
N CYS A 131 -33.92 12.74 12.26
CA CYS A 131 -34.64 11.89 13.21
C CYS A 131 -35.82 12.62 13.84
N TYR A 132 -36.86 11.87 14.22
CA TYR A 132 -37.96 12.39 15.02
C TYR A 132 -37.50 12.72 16.44
N ASP A 133 -38.30 13.52 17.15
CA ASP A 133 -38.04 13.89 18.54
C ASP A 133 -37.90 12.64 19.42
N GLY A 134 -36.89 12.65 20.30
CA GLY A 134 -36.56 11.52 21.17
C GLY A 134 -35.66 10.45 20.53
N TYR A 135 -35.26 10.63 19.27
CA TYR A 135 -34.29 9.77 18.58
C TYR A 135 -33.01 10.54 18.26
N THR A 136 -31.88 9.86 18.37
CA THR A 136 -30.55 10.41 18.04
C THR A 136 -30.07 9.84 16.72
N LEU A 137 -29.57 10.71 15.84
CA LEU A 137 -28.99 10.31 14.56
C LEU A 137 -27.57 9.75 14.75
N ARG A 138 -27.33 8.54 14.26
CA ARG A 138 -26.01 7.94 14.06
C ARG A 138 -25.73 7.77 12.56
N GLY A 139 -24.45 7.82 12.18
CA GLY A 139 -24.03 7.75 10.78
C GLY A 139 -24.08 9.10 10.06
N SER A 140 -24.14 9.09 8.73
CA SER A 140 -24.04 10.33 7.93
C SER A 140 -25.40 10.98 7.72
N ALA A 141 -25.56 12.21 8.23
CA ALA A 141 -26.77 13.02 8.05
C ALA A 141 -27.03 13.36 6.59
N ASN A 142 -25.97 13.65 5.83
CA ASN A 142 -26.04 13.94 4.41
C ASN A 142 -25.25 12.89 3.64
N ARG A 143 -25.81 12.41 2.53
CA ARG A 143 -25.17 11.44 1.65
C ARG A 143 -25.33 11.87 0.20
N THR A 144 -24.30 11.64 -0.60
CA THR A 144 -24.25 12.02 -2.02
C THR A 144 -24.14 10.77 -2.89
N CYS A 145 -24.90 10.70 -3.97
CA CYS A 145 -24.82 9.61 -4.93
C CYS A 145 -23.53 9.74 -5.76
N GLN A 146 -22.67 8.74 -5.69
CA GLN A 146 -21.36 8.70 -6.32
C GLN A 146 -21.40 8.00 -7.68
N VAL A 147 -20.36 8.20 -8.50
CA VAL A 147 -20.24 7.64 -9.85
C VAL A 147 -20.09 6.11 -9.89
N ASN A 148 -19.71 5.49 -8.78
CA ASN A 148 -19.70 4.03 -8.60
C ASN A 148 -21.10 3.46 -8.29
N GLY A 149 -22.15 4.30 -8.31
CA GLY A 149 -23.53 3.90 -8.03
C GLY A 149 -23.84 3.74 -6.54
N ARG A 150 -22.98 4.25 -5.65
CA ARG A 150 -23.12 4.11 -4.20
C ARG A 150 -23.33 5.45 -3.51
N TRP A 151 -23.89 5.41 -2.30
CA TRP A 151 -24.03 6.58 -1.46
C TRP A 151 -22.77 6.81 -0.62
N SER A 152 -22.25 8.03 -0.60
CA SER A 152 -21.13 8.42 0.27
C SER A 152 -21.48 8.28 1.76
N GLY A 153 -20.47 8.21 2.63
CA GLY A 153 -20.66 8.15 4.07
C GLY A 153 -21.27 6.84 4.58
N GLN A 154 -21.66 6.84 5.85
CA GLN A 154 -22.21 5.68 6.57
C GLN A 154 -23.75 5.67 6.56
N THR A 155 -24.36 4.52 6.85
CA THR A 155 -25.83 4.38 6.97
C THR A 155 -26.38 5.28 8.07
N ALA A 156 -27.38 6.10 7.74
CA ALA A 156 -28.09 6.95 8.69
C ALA A 156 -29.06 6.10 9.53
N ILE A 157 -29.00 6.24 10.86
CA ILE A 157 -29.78 5.44 11.81
C ILE A 157 -30.38 6.38 12.87
N CYS A 158 -31.70 6.31 13.04
CA CYS A 158 -32.39 7.00 14.13
C CYS A 158 -32.67 6.02 15.27
N ASP A 159 -31.95 6.21 16.38
CA ASP A 159 -31.95 5.30 17.51
C ASP A 159 -32.34 6.02 18.80
N ASN A 160 -33.18 5.38 19.62
CA ASN A 160 -33.58 5.89 20.92
C ASN A 160 -32.76 5.26 22.06
N GLY A 161 -31.88 4.29 21.76
CA GLY A 161 -31.01 3.65 22.75
C GLY A 161 -31.73 2.78 23.78
N ALA A 162 -32.98 2.37 23.53
CA ALA A 162 -33.78 1.61 24.48
C ALA A 162 -33.57 0.09 24.42
N GLY A 163 -32.93 -0.42 23.35
CA GLY A 163 -32.68 -1.85 23.13
C GLY A 163 -31.48 -2.40 23.89
N TYR A 164 -31.39 -3.73 24.01
CA TYR A 164 -30.17 -4.40 24.49
C TYR A 164 -29.03 -4.23 23.50
N CYS A 165 -29.33 -4.48 22.21
CA CYS A 165 -28.48 -4.06 21.10
C CYS A 165 -29.01 -2.73 20.54
N SER A 166 -28.11 -1.91 20.01
CA SER A 166 -28.48 -0.69 19.30
C SER A 166 -29.31 -0.99 18.05
N ASN A 167 -30.06 -0.02 17.55
CA ASN A 167 -30.78 -0.19 16.28
C ASN A 167 -29.77 -0.52 15.15
N PRO A 168 -29.92 -1.66 14.46
CA PRO A 168 -29.00 -2.07 13.39
C PRO A 168 -29.19 -1.26 12.09
N GLY A 169 -30.19 -0.39 12.02
CA GLY A 169 -30.41 0.51 10.89
C GLY A 169 -31.01 -0.16 9.66
N ILE A 170 -31.30 0.64 8.63
CA ILE A 170 -31.82 0.20 7.34
C ILE A 170 -30.90 0.74 6.23
N PRO A 171 -29.90 -0.04 5.80
CA PRO A 171 -29.01 0.36 4.72
C PRO A 171 -29.80 0.69 3.44
N ILE A 172 -29.43 1.77 2.74
CA ILE A 172 -30.20 2.28 1.61
C ILE A 172 -30.37 1.21 0.52
N GLY A 173 -31.61 1.04 0.04
CA GLY A 173 -32.00 0.03 -0.94
C GLY A 173 -32.48 -1.29 -0.33
N THR A 174 -32.22 -1.52 0.96
CA THR A 174 -32.73 -2.67 1.72
C THR A 174 -34.09 -2.36 2.36
N ARG A 175 -34.77 -3.41 2.82
CA ARG A 175 -35.89 -3.37 3.76
C ARG A 175 -35.57 -4.27 4.95
N LYS A 176 -35.77 -3.78 6.17
CA LYS A 176 -35.56 -4.53 7.42
C LYS A 176 -36.88 -5.11 7.92
N VAL A 177 -36.84 -6.36 8.37
CA VAL A 177 -37.93 -7.04 9.08
C VAL A 177 -37.44 -7.35 10.49
N GLY A 178 -38.14 -6.82 11.49
CA GLY A 178 -37.75 -6.88 12.90
C GLY A 178 -37.50 -5.48 13.47
N THR A 179 -38.18 -5.17 14.58
CA THR A 179 -38.16 -3.88 15.28
C THR A 179 -37.88 -4.01 16.77
N GLN A 180 -37.70 -5.24 17.27
CA GLN A 180 -37.31 -5.53 18.64
C GLN A 180 -35.81 -5.84 18.67
N TYR A 181 -35.09 -5.24 19.62
CA TYR A 181 -33.63 -5.29 19.71
C TYR A 181 -33.16 -5.84 21.08
N ARG A 182 -33.87 -6.85 21.60
CA ARG A 182 -33.49 -7.53 22.85
C ARG A 182 -32.47 -8.63 22.54
N LEU A 183 -31.84 -9.14 23.58
CA LEU A 183 -30.95 -10.30 23.49
C LEU A 183 -31.64 -11.47 22.76
N GLU A 184 -30.94 -12.09 21.81
CA GLU A 184 -31.41 -13.15 20.88
C GLU A 184 -32.44 -12.74 19.81
N ASP A 185 -32.98 -11.51 19.85
CA ASP A 185 -33.85 -11.03 18.78
C ASP A 185 -33.08 -10.96 17.46
N THR A 186 -33.80 -11.15 16.35
CA THR A 186 -33.21 -11.32 15.02
C THR A 186 -33.88 -10.39 14.02
N VAL A 187 -33.09 -9.73 13.18
CA VAL A 187 -33.54 -8.90 12.06
C VAL A 187 -33.17 -9.54 10.73
N THR A 188 -34.03 -9.38 9.73
CA THR A 188 -33.82 -9.91 8.37
C THR A 188 -33.90 -8.80 7.34
N TYR A 189 -33.00 -8.80 6.37
CA TYR A 189 -32.89 -7.79 5.32
C TYR A 189 -33.17 -8.36 3.94
N HIS A 190 -33.82 -7.53 3.12
CA HIS A 190 -34.13 -7.85 1.72
C HIS A 190 -33.77 -6.69 0.81
N CYS A 191 -33.14 -6.97 -0.32
CA CYS A 191 -32.92 -5.98 -1.38
C CYS A 191 -34.11 -5.86 -2.31
N SER A 192 -34.25 -4.69 -2.93
CA SER A 192 -35.21 -4.45 -4.00
C SER A 192 -34.97 -5.39 -5.20
N ARG A 193 -36.02 -5.63 -6.00
CA ARG A 193 -35.93 -6.47 -7.21
C ARG A 193 -34.80 -5.99 -8.13
N GLY A 194 -34.02 -6.93 -8.66
CA GLY A 194 -32.83 -6.66 -9.47
C GLY A 194 -31.52 -6.55 -8.68
N LEU A 195 -31.54 -6.11 -7.41
CA LEU A 195 -30.31 -5.87 -6.62
C LEU A 195 -29.87 -7.09 -5.80
N ILE A 196 -28.57 -7.21 -5.58
CA ILE A 196 -27.89 -8.31 -4.87
C ILE A 196 -27.64 -7.90 -3.42
N LEU A 197 -28.06 -8.71 -2.45
CA LEU A 197 -27.67 -8.49 -1.06
C LEU A 197 -26.22 -8.96 -0.87
N ARG A 198 -25.37 -8.03 -0.44
CA ARG A 198 -24.02 -8.26 0.08
C ARG A 198 -24.06 -8.13 1.60
N GLY A 199 -23.23 -8.87 2.32
CA GLY A 199 -23.24 -8.95 3.78
C GLY A 199 -24.24 -9.96 4.32
N SER A 200 -24.80 -9.69 5.50
CA SER A 200 -25.67 -10.64 6.21
C SER A 200 -27.14 -10.42 5.89
N ARG A 201 -27.80 -11.46 5.38
CA ARG A 201 -29.26 -11.46 5.21
C ARG A 201 -29.99 -11.39 6.55
N GLN A 202 -29.44 -12.03 7.57
CA GLN A 202 -30.02 -12.10 8.92
C GLN A 202 -28.95 -11.75 9.94
N ARG A 203 -29.31 -10.95 10.95
CA ARG A 203 -28.43 -10.57 12.06
C ARG A 203 -29.16 -10.80 13.39
N ARG A 204 -28.47 -11.35 14.39
CA ARG A 204 -29.00 -11.66 15.72
C ARG A 204 -28.30 -10.82 16.78
N CYS A 205 -29.03 -10.28 17.74
CA CYS A 205 -28.48 -9.56 18.88
C CYS A 205 -27.82 -10.56 19.85
N GLN A 206 -26.52 -10.38 20.11
CA GLN A 206 -25.69 -11.28 20.91
C GLN A 206 -25.55 -10.79 22.36
N GLU A 207 -25.07 -11.65 23.25
CA GLU A 207 -24.87 -11.34 24.68
C GLU A 207 -23.93 -10.15 24.91
N GLY A 208 -22.99 -9.87 24.00
CA GLY A 208 -22.10 -8.70 24.06
C GLY A 208 -22.76 -7.35 23.71
N GLY A 209 -24.06 -7.31 23.38
CA GLY A 209 -24.75 -6.09 22.95
C GLY A 209 -24.48 -5.70 21.49
N SER A 210 -23.80 -6.56 20.73
CA SER A 210 -23.51 -6.40 19.30
C SER A 210 -24.40 -7.30 18.43
N TRP A 211 -24.46 -6.99 17.13
CA TRP A 211 -25.20 -7.78 16.15
C TRP A 211 -24.29 -8.76 15.43
N SER A 212 -24.69 -10.03 15.34
CA SER A 212 -23.96 -11.04 14.59
C SER A 212 -23.85 -10.68 13.10
N GLY A 213 -22.81 -11.17 12.43
CA GLY A 213 -22.62 -10.93 10.99
C GLY A 213 -22.21 -9.49 10.70
N THR A 214 -22.10 -9.15 9.41
CA THR A 214 -21.83 -7.79 8.91
C THR A 214 -23.10 -7.07 8.40
N GLU A 215 -23.08 -5.73 8.37
CA GLU A 215 -24.16 -4.89 7.82
C GLU A 215 -24.45 -5.23 6.33
N PRO A 216 -25.72 -5.37 5.92
CA PRO A 216 -26.04 -5.65 4.53
C PRO A 216 -25.97 -4.41 3.64
N SER A 217 -25.66 -4.61 2.35
CA SER A 217 -25.81 -3.59 1.32
C SER A 217 -26.42 -4.16 0.05
N CYS A 218 -27.13 -3.33 -0.72
CA CYS A 218 -27.69 -3.74 -2.01
C CYS A 218 -26.76 -3.30 -3.15
N GLN A 219 -26.27 -4.29 -3.89
CA GLN A 219 -25.36 -4.10 -5.02
C GLN A 219 -26.10 -4.29 -6.35
N ASP A 220 -25.93 -3.35 -7.27
CA ASP A 220 -26.36 -3.50 -8.67
C ASP A 220 -25.21 -4.05 -9.54
N SER A 221 -25.49 -4.43 -10.78
CA SER A 221 -24.51 -5.07 -11.69
C SER A 221 -23.31 -4.18 -11.99
N PHE A 222 -23.52 -2.86 -12.08
CA PHE A 222 -22.50 -1.86 -12.38
C PHE A 222 -21.80 -1.31 -11.14
N MET A 223 -22.23 -1.67 -9.92
CA MET A 223 -21.57 -1.21 -8.70
C MET A 223 -20.22 -1.90 -8.52
N TYR A 224 -19.27 -1.14 -8.01
CA TYR A 224 -17.92 -1.58 -7.68
C TYR A 224 -17.40 -0.84 -6.45
N ASP A 225 -16.46 -1.46 -5.74
CA ASP A 225 -15.68 -0.84 -4.68
C ASP A 225 -14.54 -0.02 -5.32
N THR A 226 -14.33 1.19 -4.81
CA THR A 226 -13.16 1.99 -5.23
C THR A 226 -11.89 1.43 -4.59
N PRO A 227 -10.70 1.73 -5.17
CA PRO A 227 -9.45 1.27 -4.56
C PRO A 227 -9.27 1.69 -3.10
N GLN A 228 -9.69 2.93 -2.78
CA GLN A 228 -9.59 3.46 -1.43
C GLN A 228 -10.46 2.65 -0.45
N GLU A 229 -11.72 2.41 -0.83
CA GLU A 229 -12.68 1.65 0.00
C GLU A 229 -12.18 0.24 0.30
N VAL A 230 -11.65 -0.46 -0.71
CA VAL A 230 -11.12 -1.82 -0.51
C VAL A 230 -9.89 -1.80 0.39
N ALA A 231 -8.97 -0.87 0.17
CA ALA A 231 -7.72 -0.81 0.93
C ALA A 231 -7.97 -0.54 2.41
N GLU A 232 -8.80 0.45 2.71
CA GLU A 232 -9.17 0.85 4.07
C GLU A 232 -9.90 -0.29 4.79
N ALA A 233 -10.91 -0.87 4.16
CA ALA A 233 -11.72 -1.91 4.79
C ALA A 233 -10.96 -3.24 4.95
N PHE A 234 -10.17 -3.65 3.96
CA PHE A 234 -9.38 -4.88 4.03
C PHE A 234 -8.28 -4.78 5.10
N LEU A 235 -7.57 -3.66 5.15
CA LEU A 235 -6.51 -3.49 6.14
C LEU A 235 -7.01 -3.29 7.54
N SER A 236 -8.06 -2.49 7.74
CA SER A 236 -8.61 -2.31 9.09
C SER A 236 -8.94 -3.66 9.71
N SER A 237 -9.56 -4.55 8.94
CA SER A 237 -9.87 -5.92 9.35
C SER A 237 -8.62 -6.80 9.52
N LEU A 238 -7.70 -6.78 8.54
CA LEU A 238 -6.50 -7.63 8.58
C LEU A 238 -5.52 -7.21 9.70
N THR A 239 -5.36 -5.92 9.95
CA THR A 239 -4.45 -5.40 10.98
C THR A 239 -4.96 -5.68 12.38
N GLU A 240 -6.27 -5.54 12.65
CA GLU A 240 -6.88 -6.00 13.90
C GLU A 240 -6.66 -7.50 14.12
N THR A 241 -6.74 -8.28 13.02
CA THR A 241 -6.43 -9.72 13.06
C THR A 241 -4.95 -9.99 13.37
N ILE A 242 -4.03 -9.14 12.93
CA ILE A 242 -2.59 -9.23 13.21
C ILE A 242 -2.28 -8.79 14.64
N GLU A 243 -2.84 -7.68 15.11
CA GLU A 243 -2.63 -7.14 16.46
C GLU A 243 -3.19 -8.07 17.56
N GLY A 244 -4.30 -8.77 17.30
CA GLY A 244 -4.83 -9.73 18.26
C GLY A 244 -4.00 -11.01 18.42
N VAL A 245 -2.96 -11.23 17.60
CA VAL A 245 -1.98 -12.32 17.78
C VAL A 245 -1.10 -12.05 19.02
N ASP A 246 -1.06 -10.81 19.49
CA ASP A 246 -0.18 -10.34 20.57
C ASP A 246 -0.80 -10.37 21.98
N ALA A 247 -2.08 -10.76 22.12
CA ALA A 247 -2.81 -10.62 23.38
C ALA A 247 -3.19 -11.96 24.04
N GLU A 248 -2.44 -12.40 25.05
CA GLU A 248 -3.00 -13.10 26.21
C GLU A 248 -2.35 -12.61 27.53
N ASP A 249 -3.06 -11.74 28.25
CA ASP A 249 -3.49 -11.96 29.64
C ASP A 249 -4.31 -10.75 30.17
N GLY A 250 -5.62 -10.97 30.35
CA GLY A 250 -6.38 -10.40 31.48
C GLY A 250 -6.70 -8.90 31.54
N HIS A 251 -7.00 -8.18 30.45
CA HIS A 251 -7.47 -6.78 30.55
C HIS A 251 -8.89 -6.57 30.02
N SER A 252 -9.72 -5.99 30.89
CA SER A 252 -11.12 -5.63 30.61
C SER A 252 -11.23 -4.55 29.53
N PRO A 253 -12.30 -4.56 28.72
CA PRO A 253 -12.49 -3.56 27.67
C PRO A 253 -12.91 -2.23 28.29
N GLY A 254 -12.00 -1.24 28.32
CA GLY A 254 -12.31 0.07 28.90
C GLY A 254 -11.22 1.15 28.82
N GLU A 255 -9.95 0.80 28.63
CA GLU A 255 -8.88 1.80 28.55
C GLU A 255 -8.38 2.01 27.11
N GLN A 256 -8.61 3.21 26.59
CA GLN A 256 -7.95 3.72 25.38
C GLN A 256 -6.46 3.97 25.67
N GLN A 257 -5.66 2.90 25.79
CA GLN A 257 -4.21 3.00 25.70
C GLN A 257 -3.78 3.02 24.24
N MET A 258 -2.82 3.92 23.94
CA MET A 258 -2.15 4.01 22.64
C MET A 258 -1.74 2.62 22.15
N ARG A 259 -2.32 2.22 21.00
CA ARG A 259 -2.12 0.93 20.33
C ARG A 259 -0.65 0.76 19.97
N ARG A 260 0.08 0.00 20.80
CA ARG A 260 1.46 -0.41 20.57
C ARG A 260 1.39 -1.84 20.03
N ILE A 261 1.81 -2.06 18.78
CA ILE A 261 2.07 -3.40 18.26
C ILE A 261 3.23 -3.95 19.09
N VAL A 262 2.92 -4.71 20.14
CA VAL A 262 3.91 -5.41 20.97
C VAL A 262 3.90 -6.85 20.48
N LEU A 263 4.74 -7.12 19.48
CA LEU A 263 4.89 -8.42 18.84
C LEU A 263 5.16 -9.51 19.88
N ASP A 264 4.22 -10.43 20.09
CA ASP A 264 4.48 -11.67 20.82
C ASP A 264 5.17 -12.68 19.87
N PRO A 265 6.37 -13.18 20.19
CA PRO A 265 6.98 -14.28 19.47
C PRO A 265 6.20 -15.63 19.52
N SER A 266 5.10 -15.75 20.28
CA SER A 266 4.37 -17.01 20.49
C SER A 266 3.14 -17.25 19.59
N GLY A 267 2.54 -16.22 19.00
CA GLY A 267 1.35 -16.35 18.16
C GLY A 267 1.64 -16.66 16.68
N SER A 268 1.09 -17.75 16.14
CA SER A 268 1.28 -18.16 14.75
C SER A 268 0.13 -17.75 13.82
N MET A 269 0.46 -17.18 12.66
CA MET A 269 -0.51 -16.82 11.62
C MET A 269 -0.21 -17.58 10.32
N ASN A 270 -1.25 -18.13 9.70
CA ASN A 270 -1.18 -18.74 8.37
C ASN A 270 -2.00 -17.93 7.36
N ILE A 271 -1.40 -17.60 6.22
CA ILE A 271 -2.07 -16.91 5.10
C ILE A 271 -2.14 -17.83 3.88
N TYR A 272 -3.33 -18.16 3.42
CA TYR A 272 -3.57 -19.01 2.25
C TYR A 272 -3.99 -18.15 1.05
N LEU A 273 -3.12 -18.05 0.06
CA LEU A 273 -3.35 -17.33 -1.18
C LEU A 273 -3.90 -18.31 -2.22
N VAL A 274 -5.17 -18.13 -2.60
CA VAL A 274 -5.89 -18.98 -3.55
C VAL A 274 -6.27 -18.17 -4.78
N LEU A 275 -5.64 -18.47 -5.92
CA LEU A 275 -5.79 -17.71 -7.15
C LEU A 275 -6.47 -18.54 -8.25
N ASP A 276 -7.60 -18.07 -8.73
CA ASP A 276 -8.33 -18.68 -9.85
C ASP A 276 -7.58 -18.45 -11.17
N GLY A 277 -7.23 -19.55 -11.84
CA GLY A 277 -6.57 -19.58 -13.14
C GLY A 277 -7.44 -20.19 -14.24
N SER A 278 -8.77 -20.21 -14.05
CA SER A 278 -9.73 -20.67 -15.06
C SER A 278 -9.85 -19.70 -16.24
N ASP A 279 -10.41 -20.17 -17.35
CA ASP A 279 -10.52 -19.40 -18.59
C ASP A 279 -11.39 -18.13 -18.45
N SER A 280 -12.32 -18.13 -17.49
CA SER A 280 -13.22 -17.01 -17.26
C SER A 280 -12.53 -15.78 -16.67
N ILE A 281 -11.37 -15.96 -16.03
CA ILE A 281 -10.57 -14.86 -15.45
C ILE A 281 -9.86 -14.05 -16.54
N GLY A 282 -9.17 -14.76 -17.45
CA GLY A 282 -8.33 -14.18 -18.50
C GLY A 282 -6.95 -13.71 -18.02
N LEU A 283 -5.97 -13.74 -18.95
CA LEU A 283 -4.55 -13.48 -18.69
C LEU A 283 -4.26 -12.13 -18.00
N GLY A 284 -4.91 -11.05 -18.47
CA GLY A 284 -4.69 -9.70 -17.92
C GLY A 284 -5.10 -9.61 -16.45
N ASN A 285 -6.27 -10.14 -16.12
CA ASN A 285 -6.77 -10.11 -14.75
C ASN A 285 -5.98 -11.03 -13.83
N PHE A 286 -5.62 -12.23 -14.30
CA PHE A 286 -4.78 -13.16 -13.56
C PHE A 286 -3.41 -12.55 -13.22
N THR A 287 -2.78 -11.88 -14.19
CA THR A 287 -1.48 -11.23 -13.99
C THR A 287 -1.58 -10.06 -13.01
N GLY A 288 -2.65 -9.26 -13.10
CA GLY A 288 -2.93 -8.19 -12.13
C GLY A 288 -3.15 -8.72 -10.71
N ALA A 289 -3.88 -9.83 -10.57
CA ALA A 289 -4.14 -10.48 -9.28
C ALA A 289 -2.84 -10.98 -8.64
N LYS A 290 -1.96 -11.56 -9.45
CA LYS A 290 -0.62 -11.98 -9.02
C LYS A 290 0.22 -10.82 -8.50
N ARG A 291 0.26 -9.69 -9.22
CA ARG A 291 1.00 -8.49 -8.80
C ARG A 291 0.44 -7.90 -7.50
N CYS A 292 -0.89 -7.86 -7.38
CA CYS A 292 -1.59 -7.47 -6.18
C CYS A 292 -1.17 -8.32 -4.95
N LEU A 293 -1.11 -9.65 -5.11
CA LEU A 293 -0.63 -10.55 -4.05
C LEU A 293 0.85 -10.36 -3.70
N VAL A 294 1.72 -10.03 -4.67
CA VAL A 294 3.13 -9.67 -4.39
C VAL A 294 3.19 -8.45 -3.47
N ASN A 295 2.46 -7.38 -3.81
CA ASN A 295 2.41 -6.16 -2.99
C ASN A 295 1.86 -6.43 -1.59
N LEU A 296 0.85 -7.30 -1.47
CA LEU A 296 0.33 -7.75 -0.17
C LEU A 296 1.41 -8.42 0.68
N ILE A 297 2.14 -9.39 0.12
CA ILE A 297 3.19 -10.12 0.85
C ILE A 297 4.26 -9.14 1.33
N GLU A 298 4.70 -8.22 0.47
CA GLU A 298 5.66 -7.18 0.84
C GLU A 298 5.14 -6.27 1.96
N LYS A 299 3.84 -5.93 1.93
CA LYS A 299 3.20 -5.10 2.93
C LYS A 299 3.07 -5.82 4.27
N VAL A 300 2.62 -7.07 4.29
CA VAL A 300 2.57 -7.89 5.51
C VAL A 300 3.97 -8.03 6.12
N ALA A 301 4.97 -8.29 5.29
CA ALA A 301 6.37 -8.36 5.72
C ALA A 301 6.88 -7.02 6.28
N SER A 302 6.36 -5.88 5.82
CA SER A 302 6.76 -4.55 6.30
C SER A 302 6.36 -4.26 7.75
N TYR A 303 5.31 -4.93 8.26
CA TYR A 303 4.90 -4.86 9.66
C TYR A 303 5.82 -5.66 10.59
N GLY A 304 6.79 -6.41 10.06
CA GLY A 304 7.70 -7.25 10.86
C GLY A 304 7.14 -8.61 11.25
N VAL A 305 5.93 -8.95 10.78
CA VAL A 305 5.28 -10.25 11.00
C VAL A 305 5.80 -11.28 10.00
N LYS A 306 5.96 -12.53 10.44
CA LYS A 306 6.42 -13.65 9.61
C LYS A 306 5.38 -14.77 9.54
N PRO A 307 4.24 -14.57 8.86
CA PRO A 307 3.25 -15.62 8.72
C PRO A 307 3.74 -16.75 7.83
N LYS A 308 3.16 -17.94 7.99
CA LYS A 308 3.38 -19.05 7.05
C LYS A 308 2.39 -18.93 5.89
N TYR A 309 2.90 -18.92 4.67
CA TYR A 309 2.08 -18.84 3.47
C TYR A 309 1.74 -20.22 2.91
N GLY A 310 0.52 -20.37 2.42
CA GLY A 310 0.12 -21.42 1.47
C GLY A 310 -0.23 -20.77 0.14
N LEU A 311 0.25 -21.31 -0.98
CA LEU A 311 0.01 -20.74 -2.31
C LEU A 311 -0.61 -21.79 -3.23
N VAL A 312 -1.82 -21.52 -3.70
CA VAL A 312 -2.60 -22.42 -4.56
C VAL A 312 -3.09 -21.64 -5.77
N THR A 313 -2.88 -22.19 -6.97
CA THR A 313 -3.67 -21.80 -8.14
C THR A 313 -4.60 -22.92 -8.53
N TYR A 314 -5.76 -22.60 -9.11
CA TYR A 314 -6.71 -23.65 -9.49
C TYR A 314 -7.46 -23.36 -10.78
N ALA A 315 -7.86 -24.43 -11.44
CA ALA A 315 -8.85 -24.44 -12.51
C ALA A 315 -9.70 -25.72 -12.35
N THR A 316 -9.64 -26.68 -13.27
CA THR A 316 -10.29 -27.99 -13.08
C THR A 316 -9.71 -28.73 -11.86
N TYR A 317 -8.42 -28.55 -11.60
CA TYR A 317 -7.69 -29.12 -10.47
C TYR A 317 -6.86 -28.03 -9.75
N PRO A 318 -6.66 -28.14 -8.43
CA PRO A 318 -5.75 -27.26 -7.71
C PRO A 318 -4.29 -27.68 -7.94
N LYS A 319 -3.41 -26.67 -8.02
CA LYS A 319 -1.94 -26.80 -8.05
C LYS A 319 -1.38 -26.06 -6.84
N ILE A 320 -0.77 -26.82 -5.93
CA ILE A 320 -0.15 -26.28 -4.71
C ILE A 320 1.30 -25.94 -5.02
N TRP A 321 1.69 -24.69 -4.81
CA TRP A 321 3.05 -24.17 -5.04
C TRP A 321 3.84 -24.03 -3.75
N VAL A 322 3.16 -23.69 -2.67
CA VAL A 322 3.72 -23.57 -1.33
C VAL A 322 2.74 -24.18 -0.34
N LYS A 323 3.25 -24.97 0.60
CA LYS A 323 2.49 -25.46 1.76
C LYS A 323 2.95 -24.73 3.01
N VAL A 324 2.04 -24.47 3.94
CA VAL A 324 2.38 -23.90 5.27
C VAL A 324 3.30 -24.82 6.09
N SER A 325 3.38 -26.11 5.76
CA SER A 325 4.33 -27.06 6.34
C SER A 325 5.77 -26.90 5.83
N ASP A 326 5.97 -26.20 4.71
CA ASP A 326 7.31 -26.02 4.12
C ASP A 326 8.16 -25.13 5.03
N LYS A 327 9.45 -25.47 5.19
CA LYS A 327 10.37 -24.70 6.05
C LYS A 327 10.52 -23.24 5.61
N GLN A 328 10.37 -22.96 4.31
CA GLN A 328 10.49 -21.63 3.73
C GLN A 328 9.14 -20.91 3.60
N SER A 329 8.05 -21.50 4.09
CA SER A 329 6.71 -20.91 3.97
C SER A 329 6.57 -19.56 4.67
N SER A 330 7.43 -19.25 5.64
CA SER A 330 7.49 -17.94 6.31
C SER A 330 8.48 -16.95 5.70
N ASP A 331 9.18 -17.32 4.63
CA ASP A 331 10.10 -16.44 3.90
C ASP A 331 9.34 -15.71 2.78
N ALA A 332 9.02 -14.45 3.03
CA ALA A 332 8.27 -13.61 2.10
C ALA A 332 8.95 -13.46 0.72
N ASP A 333 10.29 -13.41 0.66
CA ASP A 333 11.03 -13.27 -0.60
C ASP A 333 10.95 -14.59 -1.40
N TRP A 334 11.04 -15.75 -0.73
CA TRP A 334 10.88 -17.06 -1.36
C TRP A 334 9.45 -17.29 -1.87
N VAL A 335 8.44 -16.94 -1.08
CA VAL A 335 7.03 -17.04 -1.50
C VAL A 335 6.75 -16.12 -2.69
N THR A 336 7.28 -14.89 -2.66
CA THR A 336 7.18 -13.93 -3.77
C THR A 336 7.85 -14.48 -5.04
N LYS A 337 9.00 -15.13 -4.92
CA LYS A 337 9.66 -15.83 -6.05
C LYS A 337 8.76 -16.92 -6.61
N LYS A 338 8.18 -17.78 -5.76
CA LYS A 338 7.25 -18.84 -6.16
C LYS A 338 6.03 -18.28 -6.87
N LEU A 339 5.45 -17.20 -6.34
CA LEU A 339 4.33 -16.50 -6.96
C LEU A 339 4.70 -15.93 -8.34
N ASN A 340 5.89 -15.37 -8.49
CA ASN A 340 6.35 -14.84 -9.78
C ASN A 340 6.56 -15.92 -10.85
N GLU A 341 6.97 -17.14 -10.47
CA GLU A 341 7.12 -18.30 -11.36
C GLU A 341 5.78 -18.77 -11.97
N ILE A 342 4.64 -18.44 -11.35
CA ILE A 342 3.31 -18.87 -11.80
C ILE A 342 2.93 -18.19 -13.12
N ASN A 343 2.53 -19.01 -14.10
CA ASN A 343 1.99 -18.58 -15.38
C ASN A 343 0.50 -18.96 -15.50
N TYR A 344 -0.28 -18.11 -16.17
CA TYR A 344 -1.68 -18.39 -16.51
C TYR A 344 -1.82 -19.65 -17.37
N GLU A 345 -0.86 -19.89 -18.27
CA GLU A 345 -0.87 -21.04 -19.18
C GLU A 345 -0.78 -22.40 -18.48
N ASP A 346 -0.40 -22.44 -17.20
CA ASP A 346 -0.30 -23.67 -16.40
C ASP A 346 -1.63 -24.43 -16.29
N HIS A 347 -2.76 -23.73 -16.46
CA HIS A 347 -4.11 -24.28 -16.37
C HIS A 347 -4.84 -24.36 -17.72
N LYS A 348 -4.23 -23.92 -18.83
CA LYS A 348 -4.89 -23.77 -20.14
C LYS A 348 -5.56 -25.05 -20.67
N LEU A 349 -4.93 -26.21 -20.47
CA LEU A 349 -5.44 -27.49 -20.97
C LEU A 349 -6.68 -27.98 -20.20
N LYS A 350 -6.87 -27.52 -18.96
CA LYS A 350 -7.93 -27.96 -18.04
C LYS A 350 -8.45 -26.75 -17.27
N SER A 351 -9.11 -25.88 -18.01
CA SER A 351 -9.48 -24.52 -17.61
C SER A 351 -10.86 -24.39 -16.94
N GLY A 352 -11.43 -25.51 -16.43
CA GLY A 352 -12.68 -25.46 -15.65
C GLY A 352 -12.52 -24.69 -14.33
N THR A 353 -13.60 -24.54 -13.55
CA THR A 353 -13.58 -23.73 -12.32
C THR A 353 -14.08 -24.56 -11.15
N ASN A 354 -13.15 -25.23 -10.44
CA ASN A 354 -13.45 -26.11 -9.30
C ASN A 354 -12.99 -25.51 -7.96
N THR A 355 -13.66 -24.44 -7.53
CA THR A 355 -13.35 -23.72 -6.28
C THR A 355 -13.44 -24.64 -5.06
N LYS A 356 -14.35 -25.62 -5.06
CA LYS A 356 -14.47 -26.60 -3.96
C LYS A 356 -13.16 -27.35 -3.72
N LYS A 357 -12.54 -27.91 -4.78
CA LYS A 357 -11.25 -28.60 -4.64
C LYS A 357 -10.11 -27.67 -4.24
N ALA A 358 -10.15 -26.40 -4.64
CA ALA A 358 -9.17 -25.41 -4.22
C ALA A 358 -9.22 -25.17 -2.71
N LEU A 359 -10.42 -25.00 -2.15
CA LEU A 359 -10.60 -24.87 -0.70
C LEU A 359 -10.28 -26.18 0.05
N GLN A 360 -10.54 -27.35 -0.55
CA GLN A 360 -10.11 -28.64 0.05
C GLN A 360 -8.59 -28.77 0.15
N ALA A 361 -7.84 -28.18 -0.78
CA ALA A 361 -6.39 -28.11 -0.67
C ALA A 361 -5.94 -27.25 0.53
N VAL A 362 -6.67 -26.16 0.82
CA VAL A 362 -6.46 -25.34 2.03
C VAL A 362 -6.83 -26.11 3.29
N TYR A 363 -7.99 -26.77 3.32
CA TYR A 363 -8.39 -27.65 4.42
C TYR A 363 -7.32 -28.70 4.74
N THR A 364 -6.76 -29.34 3.71
CA THR A 364 -5.69 -30.34 3.87
C THR A 364 -4.39 -29.75 4.43
N MET A 365 -4.13 -28.46 4.22
CA MET A 365 -2.98 -27.76 4.80
C MET A 365 -3.20 -27.35 6.26
N MET A 366 -4.46 -27.21 6.69
CA MET A 366 -4.85 -26.95 8.07
C MET A 366 -4.96 -28.22 8.90
N SER A 367 -5.30 -29.35 8.27
CA SER A 367 -5.58 -30.61 8.95
C SER A 367 -4.33 -31.31 9.47
N TRP A 368 -4.54 -32.18 10.45
CA TRP A 368 -3.53 -33.01 11.09
C TRP A 368 -3.95 -34.49 11.00
N PRO A 369 -2.98 -35.43 10.93
CA PRO A 369 -3.27 -36.84 10.67
C PRO A 369 -3.97 -37.56 11.84
N ASP A 370 -3.64 -37.22 13.10
CA ASP A 370 -4.19 -37.88 14.29
C ASP A 370 -4.72 -36.85 15.30
N ASN A 371 -3.87 -36.37 16.21
CA ASN A 371 -4.23 -35.40 17.24
C ASN A 371 -3.86 -33.96 16.82
N PRO A 372 -4.62 -32.94 17.26
CA PRO A 372 -4.27 -31.55 17.03
C PRO A 372 -2.88 -31.22 17.59
N PRO A 373 -2.02 -30.52 16.84
CA PRO A 373 -0.70 -30.13 17.32
C PRO A 373 -0.79 -29.12 18.47
N GLU A 374 0.22 -29.08 19.33
CA GLU A 374 0.29 -28.07 20.40
C GLU A 374 0.22 -26.65 19.81
N GLY A 375 -0.63 -25.79 20.37
CA GLY A 375 -0.85 -24.42 19.88
C GLY A 375 -1.77 -24.29 18.65
N TRP A 376 -2.42 -25.36 18.17
CA TRP A 376 -3.39 -25.28 17.07
C TRP A 376 -4.49 -24.24 17.33
N ASN A 377 -4.95 -24.16 18.58
CA ASN A 377 -6.01 -23.27 19.03
C ASN A 377 -5.57 -21.80 19.18
N ARG A 378 -4.27 -21.51 19.02
CA ARG A 378 -3.69 -20.16 19.00
C ARG A 378 -3.41 -19.66 17.60
N THR A 379 -3.44 -20.55 16.60
CA THR A 379 -3.10 -20.18 15.22
C THR A 379 -4.27 -19.45 14.56
N ARG A 380 -4.01 -18.25 14.04
CA ARG A 380 -4.98 -17.52 13.21
C ARG A 380 -4.83 -17.90 11.75
N HIS A 381 -5.96 -18.06 11.06
CA HIS A 381 -6.01 -18.49 9.67
C HIS A 381 -6.68 -17.44 8.78
N VAL A 382 -5.96 -17.01 7.74
CA VAL A 382 -6.46 -16.04 6.76
C VAL A 382 -6.48 -16.68 5.38
N ILE A 383 -7.65 -16.77 4.76
CA ILE A 383 -7.82 -17.24 3.38
C ILE A 383 -8.08 -16.01 2.50
N ILE A 384 -7.28 -15.86 1.44
CA ILE A 384 -7.44 -14.80 0.44
C ILE A 384 -7.70 -15.47 -0.89
N LEU A 385 -8.96 -15.42 -1.33
CA LEU A 385 -9.45 -16.01 -2.57
C LEU A 385 -9.66 -14.94 -3.63
N MET A 386 -9.02 -15.08 -4.79
CA MET A 386 -9.24 -14.23 -5.97
C MET A 386 -9.93 -15.04 -7.06
N THR A 387 -11.20 -14.75 -7.33
CA THR A 387 -12.06 -15.51 -8.27
C THR A 387 -13.20 -14.63 -8.82
N ASP A 388 -13.79 -15.02 -9.93
CA ASP A 388 -15.03 -14.42 -10.44
C ASP A 388 -16.30 -15.01 -9.76
N GLY A 389 -16.16 -16.07 -8.98
CA GLY A 389 -17.27 -16.75 -8.31
C GLY A 389 -18.11 -17.66 -9.22
N LEU A 390 -17.71 -17.85 -10.49
CA LEU A 390 -18.42 -18.65 -11.49
C LEU A 390 -17.98 -20.12 -11.49
N HIS A 391 -18.04 -20.76 -10.32
CA HIS A 391 -17.70 -22.18 -10.18
C HIS A 391 -18.69 -23.07 -10.97
N ASN A 392 -18.15 -24.01 -11.73
CA ASN A 392 -18.90 -24.91 -12.61
C ASN A 392 -18.59 -26.40 -12.38
N MET A 393 -17.70 -26.70 -11.44
CA MET A 393 -17.30 -28.06 -11.06
C MET A 393 -17.23 -28.19 -9.53
N GLY A 394 -17.43 -29.42 -9.04
CA GLY A 394 -17.27 -29.75 -7.61
C GLY A 394 -18.50 -29.48 -6.73
N GLY A 395 -19.46 -28.69 -7.19
CA GLY A 395 -20.64 -28.29 -6.40
C GLY A 395 -20.36 -27.07 -5.53
N ASP A 396 -21.16 -26.88 -4.48
CA ASP A 396 -21.10 -25.69 -3.63
C ASP A 396 -19.80 -25.63 -2.78
N PRO A 397 -18.93 -24.63 -2.99
CA PRO A 397 -17.69 -24.48 -2.23
C PRO A 397 -17.91 -24.06 -0.76
N VAL A 398 -19.07 -23.51 -0.38
CA VAL A 398 -19.38 -23.10 1.01
C VAL A 398 -19.29 -24.29 1.96
N THR A 399 -19.64 -25.49 1.50
CA THR A 399 -19.53 -26.73 2.28
C THR A 399 -18.14 -26.97 2.86
N VAL A 400 -17.09 -26.53 2.16
CA VAL A 400 -15.70 -26.68 2.63
C VAL A 400 -15.33 -25.61 3.68
N ILE A 401 -15.92 -24.42 3.59
CA ILE A 401 -15.77 -23.40 4.65
C ILE A 401 -16.37 -23.93 5.96
N ASP A 402 -17.52 -24.59 5.91
CA ASP A 402 -18.14 -25.23 7.07
C ASP A 402 -17.24 -26.35 7.63
N GLU A 403 -16.66 -27.20 6.76
CA GLU A 403 -15.67 -28.22 7.16
C GLU A 403 -14.43 -27.61 7.84
N ILE A 404 -13.92 -26.47 7.33
CA ILE A 404 -12.78 -25.73 7.93
C ILE A 404 -13.17 -25.18 9.30
N ARG A 405 -14.36 -24.57 9.43
CA ARG A 405 -14.85 -24.06 10.72
C ARG A 405 -14.99 -25.17 11.75
N ASP A 406 -15.45 -26.35 11.31
CA ASP A 406 -15.57 -27.53 12.15
C ASP A 406 -14.21 -28.04 12.62
N LEU A 407 -13.22 -28.10 11.72
CA LEU A 407 -11.83 -28.48 12.04
C LEU A 407 -11.21 -27.53 13.09
N LEU A 408 -11.48 -26.23 12.98
CA LEU A 408 -10.92 -25.18 13.85
C LEU A 408 -11.78 -24.91 15.10
N TYR A 409 -12.87 -25.68 15.30
CA TYR A 409 -13.82 -25.54 16.40
C TYR A 409 -14.46 -24.15 16.51
N ILE A 410 -14.75 -23.52 15.38
CA ILE A 410 -15.30 -22.15 15.29
C ILE A 410 -16.83 -22.20 15.29
N GLY A 411 -17.47 -21.36 16.13
CA GLY A 411 -18.91 -21.26 16.27
C GLY A 411 -19.59 -22.47 16.92
N LYS A 412 -18.80 -23.37 17.55
CA LYS A 412 -19.29 -24.58 18.23
C LYS A 412 -19.60 -24.36 19.70
N ASP A 413 -18.85 -23.50 20.37
CA ASP A 413 -19.09 -23.08 21.76
C ASP A 413 -19.64 -21.65 21.79
N ARG A 414 -20.76 -21.44 22.49
CA ARG A 414 -21.35 -20.11 22.66
C ARG A 414 -20.52 -19.21 23.57
N LYS A 415 -19.81 -19.78 24.54
CA LYS A 415 -18.95 -19.02 25.48
C LYS A 415 -17.63 -18.62 24.84
N ASN A 416 -17.13 -19.43 23.91
CA ASN A 416 -15.95 -19.14 23.13
C ASN A 416 -16.21 -19.40 21.63
N PRO A 417 -16.80 -18.43 20.90
CA PRO A 417 -17.14 -18.61 19.49
C PRO A 417 -15.93 -18.78 18.56
N ARG A 418 -14.75 -18.28 18.95
CA ARG A 418 -13.49 -18.38 18.18
C ARG A 418 -13.56 -17.81 16.75
N GLU A 419 -14.46 -16.86 16.47
CA GLU A 419 -14.60 -16.26 15.12
C GLU A 419 -13.35 -15.49 14.67
N ASP A 420 -12.51 -15.02 15.60
CA ASP A 420 -11.27 -14.28 15.32
C ASP A 420 -10.12 -15.15 14.79
N TYR A 421 -10.31 -16.48 14.76
CA TYR A 421 -9.28 -17.42 14.31
C TYR A 421 -9.40 -17.78 12.82
N LEU A 422 -10.45 -17.31 12.12
CA LEU A 422 -10.62 -17.52 10.69
C LEU A 422 -11.19 -16.28 9.97
N ASP A 423 -10.44 -15.79 9.00
CA ASP A 423 -10.85 -14.73 8.09
C ASP A 423 -10.80 -15.22 6.65
N VAL A 424 -11.92 -15.07 5.93
CA VAL A 424 -12.04 -15.46 4.52
C VAL A 424 -12.35 -14.23 3.69
N TYR A 425 -11.32 -13.71 3.03
CA TYR A 425 -11.42 -12.59 2.10
C TYR A 425 -11.61 -13.09 0.67
N VAL A 426 -12.57 -12.51 -0.05
CA VAL A 426 -12.87 -12.86 -1.44
C VAL A 426 -12.85 -11.62 -2.33
N PHE A 427 -11.91 -11.57 -3.26
CA PHE A 427 -11.79 -10.52 -4.25
C PHE A 427 -12.35 -11.01 -5.60
N GLY A 428 -13.40 -10.34 -6.05
CA GLY A 428 -14.02 -10.52 -7.36
C GLY A 428 -13.08 -10.08 -8.47
N VAL A 429 -12.49 -11.05 -9.17
CA VAL A 429 -11.55 -10.82 -10.27
C VAL A 429 -12.12 -11.44 -11.54
N GLY A 430 -12.09 -10.71 -12.65
CA GLY A 430 -12.59 -11.19 -13.93
C GLY A 430 -13.62 -10.25 -14.56
N PRO A 431 -13.98 -10.49 -15.84
CA PRO A 431 -14.92 -9.64 -16.57
C PRO A 431 -16.38 -9.81 -16.11
N LEU A 432 -16.71 -10.94 -15.45
CA LEU A 432 -18.06 -11.25 -14.99
C LEU A 432 -18.00 -11.85 -13.59
N VAL A 433 -18.23 -11.03 -12.56
CA VAL A 433 -18.20 -11.47 -11.17
C VAL A 433 -19.60 -11.82 -10.66
N ASP A 434 -19.78 -13.03 -10.12
CA ASP A 434 -20.99 -13.42 -9.40
C ASP A 434 -20.90 -12.98 -7.93
N SER A 435 -21.47 -11.80 -7.65
CA SER A 435 -21.49 -11.23 -6.31
C SER A 435 -22.22 -12.09 -5.27
N VAL A 436 -23.13 -12.99 -5.67
CA VAL A 436 -23.84 -13.87 -4.72
C VAL A 436 -22.87 -14.92 -4.19
N ASN A 437 -22.14 -15.57 -5.09
CA ASN A 437 -21.24 -16.66 -4.74
C ASN A 437 -20.03 -16.17 -3.94
N ILE A 438 -19.41 -15.05 -4.33
CA ILE A 438 -18.29 -14.50 -3.57
C ILE A 438 -18.71 -14.02 -2.17
N ASN A 439 -19.93 -13.48 -2.02
CA ASN A 439 -20.48 -13.08 -0.72
C ASN A 439 -20.88 -14.27 0.16
N ALA A 440 -21.19 -15.42 -0.43
CA ALA A 440 -21.48 -16.64 0.31
C ALA A 440 -20.22 -17.24 0.96
N LEU A 441 -19.07 -17.08 0.30
CA LEU A 441 -17.77 -17.59 0.77
C LEU A 441 -17.09 -16.69 1.80
N ALA A 442 -17.22 -15.37 1.65
CA ALA A 442 -16.53 -14.41 2.52
C ALA A 442 -17.05 -14.44 3.97
N SER A 443 -16.15 -14.16 4.92
CA SER A 443 -16.51 -13.99 6.33
C SER A 443 -17.53 -12.84 6.52
N LYS A 444 -18.32 -12.93 7.59
CA LYS A 444 -19.31 -11.93 7.97
C LYS A 444 -19.08 -11.57 9.43
N LYS A 445 -18.22 -10.57 9.67
CA LYS A 445 -17.94 -10.03 11.00
C LYS A 445 -18.51 -8.62 11.14
N ASP A 446 -18.92 -8.26 12.34
CA ASP A 446 -19.54 -6.94 12.57
C ASP A 446 -18.53 -5.83 12.27
N ASN A 447 -18.98 -4.76 11.61
CA ASN A 447 -18.15 -3.62 11.18
C ASN A 447 -16.95 -3.95 10.25
N GLU A 448 -16.85 -5.18 9.77
CA GLU A 448 -15.79 -5.59 8.84
C GLU A 448 -16.34 -5.94 7.45
N GLN A 449 -15.46 -5.88 6.45
CA GLN A 449 -15.77 -6.21 5.06
C GLN A 449 -14.77 -7.24 4.52
N HIS A 450 -15.28 -8.37 4.04
CA HIS A 450 -14.44 -9.47 3.55
C HIS A 450 -14.66 -9.82 2.08
N VAL A 451 -15.72 -9.31 1.46
CA VAL A 451 -15.96 -9.48 0.03
C VAL A 451 -15.63 -8.16 -0.66
N PHE A 452 -14.99 -8.18 -1.82
CA PHE A 452 -14.64 -6.98 -2.61
C PHE A 452 -14.86 -7.23 -4.10
N LYS A 453 -15.40 -6.25 -4.83
CA LYS A 453 -15.58 -6.25 -6.29
C LYS A 453 -15.00 -4.95 -6.85
N VAL A 454 -13.79 -5.04 -7.38
CA VAL A 454 -13.12 -3.90 -8.02
C VAL A 454 -13.57 -3.75 -9.48
N LYS A 455 -13.48 -2.52 -10.00
CA LYS A 455 -13.88 -2.21 -11.39
C LYS A 455 -12.95 -2.85 -12.42
N ASP A 456 -11.65 -2.81 -12.16
CA ASP A 456 -10.59 -3.36 -12.98
C ASP A 456 -9.37 -3.68 -12.10
N MET A 457 -8.40 -4.40 -12.66
CA MET A 457 -7.22 -4.86 -11.89
C MET A 457 -6.12 -3.81 -11.75
N GLU A 458 -6.11 -2.76 -12.60
CA GLU A 458 -5.23 -1.60 -12.39
C GLU A 458 -5.62 -0.88 -11.10
N ASN A 459 -6.92 -0.77 -10.84
CA ASN A 459 -7.47 -0.26 -9.60
C ASN A 459 -7.14 -1.15 -8.39
N LEU A 460 -7.08 -2.48 -8.54
CA LEU A 460 -6.65 -3.37 -7.45
C LEU A 460 -5.15 -3.25 -7.14
N GLU A 461 -4.31 -2.97 -8.13
CA GLU A 461 -2.91 -2.64 -7.84
C GLU A 461 -2.80 -1.36 -7.00
N ASP A 462 -3.59 -0.33 -7.35
CA ASP A 462 -3.72 0.90 -6.56
C ASP A 462 -4.29 0.64 -5.16
N VAL A 463 -5.19 -0.35 -4.97
CA VAL A 463 -5.66 -0.79 -3.64
C VAL A 463 -4.48 -1.14 -2.77
N PHE A 464 -3.61 -2.05 -3.23
CA PHE A 464 -2.53 -2.57 -2.39
C PHE A 464 -1.36 -1.58 -2.23
N PHE A 465 -1.24 -0.61 -3.14
CA PHE A 465 -0.42 0.60 -2.90
C PHE A 465 -1.05 1.55 -1.86
N GLN A 466 -2.39 1.69 -1.84
CA GLN A 466 -3.13 2.47 -0.85
C GLN A 466 -3.26 1.75 0.49
N MET A 467 -3.11 0.43 0.51
CA MET A 467 -2.96 -0.41 1.69
C MET A 467 -1.64 -0.16 2.44
N ILE A 468 -1.10 1.02 2.30
CA ILE A 468 -0.16 1.58 3.24
C ILE A 468 -1.04 2.39 4.21
N ASP A 469 -1.86 1.71 5.03
CA ASP A 469 -2.43 2.32 6.24
C ASP A 469 -1.36 2.29 7.33
N GLU A 470 -1.01 3.49 7.76
CA GLU A 470 0.18 3.81 8.51
C GLU A 470 -0.14 4.22 9.94
N SER A 471 -1.42 4.33 10.31
CA SER A 471 -1.86 4.84 11.62
C SER A 471 -1.28 4.04 12.81
N GLN A 472 -1.18 2.72 12.69
CA GLN A 472 -0.54 1.82 13.68
C GLN A 472 0.98 1.71 13.51
N SER A 473 1.55 2.27 12.44
CA SER A 473 2.98 2.23 12.12
C SER A 473 3.61 3.62 12.00
N LEU A 474 2.96 4.68 12.50
CA LEU A 474 3.45 6.05 12.39
C LEU A 474 4.84 6.23 13.02
N SER A 475 5.14 5.44 14.07
CA SER A 475 6.45 5.37 14.72
C SER A 475 7.50 4.56 13.95
N LEU A 476 7.11 3.74 12.94
CA LEU A 476 8.08 3.07 12.09
C LEU A 476 8.82 4.09 11.24
N CYS A 477 10.13 4.14 11.42
CA CYS A 477 11.00 5.06 10.71
C CYS A 477 11.00 4.81 9.19
N GLY A 478 11.29 5.82 8.37
CA GLY A 478 11.61 5.63 6.95
C GLY A 478 10.46 5.04 6.12
N MET A 479 9.22 5.25 6.53
CA MET A 479 8.01 4.86 5.81
C MET A 479 7.42 6.09 5.11
N VAL A 480 6.79 5.88 3.95
CA VAL A 480 6.30 6.96 3.08
C VAL A 480 4.95 6.59 2.48
N TRP A 481 4.07 7.59 2.38
CA TRP A 481 2.83 7.49 1.62
C TRP A 481 3.02 7.94 0.17
N GLU A 482 3.22 7.00 -0.76
CA GLU A 482 3.48 7.25 -2.19
C GLU A 482 2.21 7.45 -3.04
N HIS A 483 1.10 7.85 -2.42
CA HIS A 483 -0.16 7.99 -3.14
C HIS A 483 -0.13 9.11 -4.19
N ARG A 484 -0.88 8.94 -5.30
CA ARG A 484 -0.94 9.94 -6.39
C ARG A 484 -1.49 11.30 -5.95
N LYS A 485 -2.31 11.36 -4.90
CA LYS A 485 -2.81 12.61 -4.28
C LYS A 485 -1.93 13.11 -3.11
N GLY A 486 -0.83 12.43 -2.80
CA GLY A 486 0.10 12.80 -1.74
C GLY A 486 0.75 14.15 -2.00
N THR A 487 0.72 15.02 -0.98
CA THR A 487 1.48 16.27 -1.00
C THR A 487 2.97 15.97 -0.87
N ASP A 488 3.80 16.98 -1.13
CA ASP A 488 5.26 16.91 -1.00
C ASP A 488 5.73 16.34 0.34
N TYR A 489 5.04 16.66 1.44
CA TYR A 489 5.39 16.15 2.78
C TYR A 489 4.84 14.75 3.06
N HIS A 490 3.84 14.26 2.33
CA HIS A 490 3.47 12.84 2.42
C HIS A 490 4.56 11.95 1.82
N LYS A 491 5.21 12.44 0.76
CA LYS A 491 6.31 11.75 0.09
C LYS A 491 7.62 11.86 0.86
N GLN A 492 7.80 12.88 1.70
CA GLN A 492 9.00 13.08 2.51
C GLN A 492 8.64 13.51 3.94
N PRO A 493 8.02 12.64 4.75
CA PRO A 493 7.46 13.02 6.05
C PRO A 493 8.51 13.33 7.13
N TRP A 494 9.76 12.94 6.91
CA TRP A 494 10.89 13.32 7.76
C TRP A 494 11.43 14.71 7.47
N GLN A 495 11.06 15.34 6.35
CA GLN A 495 11.70 16.58 5.91
C GLN A 495 11.39 17.74 6.87
N ALA A 496 12.45 18.35 7.40
CA ALA A 496 12.39 19.55 8.22
C ALA A 496 13.02 20.74 7.49
N LYS A 497 12.36 21.90 7.56
CA LYS A 497 12.89 23.18 7.09
C LYS A 497 13.32 24.00 8.31
N ILE A 498 14.54 24.52 8.26
CA ILE A 498 15.16 25.25 9.36
C ILE A 498 15.49 26.65 8.86
N SER A 499 15.06 27.66 9.62
CA SER A 499 15.31 29.06 9.33
C SER A 499 15.95 29.75 10.52
N VAL A 500 17.07 30.41 10.30
CA VAL A 500 17.83 31.17 11.30
C VAL A 500 17.80 32.64 10.93
N THR A 501 17.42 33.51 11.86
CA THR A 501 17.33 34.97 11.63
C THR A 501 18.44 35.70 12.35
N ARG A 502 19.39 36.27 11.61
CA ARG A 502 20.51 37.03 12.17
C ARG A 502 20.36 38.53 11.87
N PRO A 503 20.26 39.41 12.89
CA PRO A 503 20.01 40.84 12.70
C PRO A 503 20.95 41.55 11.71
N SER A 504 22.23 41.18 11.62
CA SER A 504 23.19 41.86 10.74
C SER A 504 23.66 41.03 9.54
N LYS A 505 23.28 39.75 9.47
CA LYS A 505 23.75 38.79 8.46
C LYS A 505 22.63 38.20 7.59
N GLY A 506 21.37 38.56 7.85
CA GLY A 506 20.20 38.11 7.10
C GLY A 506 19.64 36.78 7.61
N HIS A 507 18.85 36.14 6.75
CA HIS A 507 18.27 34.81 7.01
C HIS A 507 19.15 33.72 6.41
N GLU A 508 19.35 32.63 7.16
CA GLU A 508 19.99 31.41 6.70
C GLU A 508 18.95 30.28 6.72
N ASN A 509 18.83 29.56 5.61
CA ASN A 509 17.86 28.47 5.47
C ASN A 509 18.61 27.17 5.21
N CYS A 510 18.33 26.18 6.06
CA CYS A 510 18.83 24.82 5.94
C CYS A 510 17.68 23.82 5.94
N MET A 511 18.00 22.58 5.63
CA MET A 511 17.11 21.43 5.78
C MET A 511 17.58 20.53 6.93
N GLY A 512 16.73 19.61 7.35
CA GLY A 512 17.04 18.58 8.31
C GLY A 512 16.10 17.39 8.17
N ALA A 513 16.30 16.39 9.02
CA ALA A 513 15.45 15.21 9.08
C ALA A 513 14.96 14.96 10.50
N VAL A 514 13.67 14.69 10.65
CA VAL A 514 13.08 14.18 11.90
C VAL A 514 13.63 12.78 12.17
N VAL A 515 14.28 12.59 13.32
CA VAL A 515 14.87 11.29 13.72
C VAL A 515 14.18 10.68 14.94
N SER A 516 13.51 11.50 15.75
CA SER A 516 12.69 11.06 16.88
C SER A 516 11.55 12.05 17.14
N GLU A 517 10.81 11.89 18.23
CA GLU A 517 9.71 12.79 18.58
C GLU A 517 10.20 14.16 19.06
N TYR A 518 11.43 14.24 19.56
CA TYR A 518 12.05 15.48 20.03
C TYR A 518 13.20 15.99 19.16
N PHE A 519 13.79 15.16 18.31
CA PHE A 519 15.04 15.51 17.64
C PHE A 519 14.92 15.63 16.11
N VAL A 520 15.56 16.68 15.60
CA VAL A 520 15.84 16.90 14.17
C VAL A 520 17.34 16.90 13.96
N LEU A 521 17.83 16.05 13.05
CA LEU A 521 19.23 15.96 12.64
C LEU A 521 19.49 16.86 11.44
N THR A 522 20.58 17.64 11.49
CA THR A 522 20.96 18.60 10.44
C THR A 522 22.49 18.85 10.46
N ALA A 523 22.98 19.75 9.62
CA ALA A 523 24.38 20.17 9.59
C ALA A 523 24.70 21.21 10.68
N ALA A 524 25.93 21.20 11.20
CA ALA A 524 26.36 22.09 12.26
C ALA A 524 26.61 23.52 11.75
N HIS A 525 27.13 23.69 10.53
CA HIS A 525 27.45 25.00 9.95
C HIS A 525 26.25 25.90 9.69
N CYS A 526 25.03 25.35 9.75
CA CYS A 526 23.79 26.12 9.72
C CYS A 526 23.65 27.06 10.93
N PHE A 527 24.42 26.82 11.99
CA PHE A 527 24.36 27.58 13.24
C PHE A 527 25.73 28.06 13.66
N THR A 528 25.72 29.06 14.54
CA THR A 528 26.90 29.59 15.22
C THR A 528 26.62 29.67 16.73
N VAL A 529 27.67 29.73 17.54
CA VAL A 529 27.55 29.83 19.01
C VAL A 529 26.82 31.12 19.44
N ASP A 530 26.81 32.14 18.58
CA ASP A 530 26.12 33.40 18.81
C ASP A 530 24.61 33.34 18.55
N ASP A 531 24.16 32.34 17.77
CA ASP A 531 22.74 32.19 17.43
C ASP A 531 21.95 31.75 18.67
N LYS A 532 20.93 32.53 19.01
CA LYS A 532 20.05 32.24 20.16
C LYS A 532 18.89 31.36 19.74
N GLU A 533 18.36 30.58 20.66
CA GLU A 533 17.29 29.61 20.41
C GLU A 533 16.04 30.26 19.81
N HIS A 534 15.68 31.47 20.26
CA HIS A 534 14.52 32.21 19.75
C HIS A 534 14.67 32.68 18.29
N SER A 535 15.92 32.77 17.79
CA SER A 535 16.23 33.17 16.41
C SER A 535 16.13 32.02 15.41
N ILE A 536 15.91 30.80 15.89
CA ILE A 536 15.92 29.56 15.12
C ILE A 536 14.52 28.97 15.11
N LYS A 537 14.02 28.68 13.91
CA LYS A 537 12.66 28.18 13.68
C LYS A 537 12.72 26.90 12.87
N VAL A 538 11.93 25.91 13.28
CA VAL A 538 11.82 24.61 12.60
C VAL A 538 10.39 24.41 12.12
N SER A 539 10.21 24.01 10.87
CA SER A 539 8.92 23.64 10.29
C SER A 539 8.98 22.22 9.73
N VAL A 540 7.95 21.42 10.02
CA VAL A 540 7.80 20.02 9.57
C VAL A 540 6.40 19.80 9.01
N GLY A 541 6.25 18.80 8.14
CA GLY A 541 4.95 18.38 7.60
C GLY A 541 4.20 19.42 6.77
N GLY A 542 4.88 20.48 6.30
CA GLY A 542 4.28 21.55 5.50
C GLY A 542 3.31 22.45 6.27
N LYS A 543 3.36 22.39 7.60
CA LYS A 543 2.50 23.15 8.49
C LYS A 543 2.98 24.60 8.56
N ARG A 544 2.05 25.55 8.60
CA ARG A 544 2.36 26.99 8.80
C ARG A 544 2.93 27.30 10.17
N ARG A 545 2.72 26.41 11.15
CA ARG A 545 3.22 26.57 12.51
C ARG A 545 4.72 26.27 12.56
N GLU A 546 5.49 27.24 13.02
CA GLU A 546 6.90 27.05 13.37
C GLU A 546 7.02 26.51 14.79
N LEU A 547 7.97 25.60 14.98
CA LEU A 547 8.27 24.94 16.26
C LEU A 547 9.40 25.67 16.98
N GLU A 548 9.26 25.78 18.30
CA GLU A 548 10.31 26.28 19.18
C GLU A 548 11.30 25.17 19.52
N ILE A 549 12.57 25.54 19.63
CA ILE A 549 13.64 24.65 20.02
C ILE A 549 14.01 24.84 21.49
N GLU A 550 14.46 23.78 22.15
CA GLU A 550 15.01 23.80 23.50
C GLU A 550 16.50 24.13 23.47
N LYS A 551 17.27 23.46 22.60
CA LYS A 551 18.72 23.66 22.44
C LYS A 551 19.25 23.02 21.16
N ILE A 552 20.47 23.42 20.77
CA ILE A 552 21.25 22.78 19.70
C ILE A 552 22.41 22.03 20.33
N LEU A 553 22.63 20.80 19.86
CA LEU A 553 23.74 19.95 20.25
C LEU A 553 24.66 19.79 19.05
N PHE A 554 25.81 20.48 19.08
CA PHE A 554 26.87 20.31 18.10
C PHE A 554 27.66 19.03 18.39
N HIS A 555 28.20 18.39 17.34
CA HIS A 555 29.19 17.35 17.55
C HIS A 555 30.43 17.96 18.27
N PRO A 556 30.99 17.32 19.31
CA PRO A 556 32.06 17.91 20.12
C PRO A 556 33.35 18.22 19.33
N ASN A 557 33.61 17.45 18.26
CA ASN A 557 34.78 17.66 17.39
C ASN A 557 34.54 18.66 16.25
N TYR A 558 33.33 19.23 16.13
CA TYR A 558 33.04 20.21 15.09
C TYR A 558 33.79 21.52 15.35
N ASN A 559 34.60 21.95 14.39
CA ASN A 559 35.29 23.24 14.45
C ASN A 559 35.58 23.78 13.05
N ILE A 560 34.68 24.64 12.54
CA ILE A 560 34.79 25.23 11.19
C ILE A 560 36.08 26.04 10.98
N ASN A 561 36.65 26.61 12.04
CA ASN A 561 37.88 27.41 11.98
C ASN A 561 39.14 26.61 12.35
N GLY A 562 39.02 25.30 12.59
CA GLY A 562 40.09 24.48 13.17
C GLY A 562 41.37 24.43 12.34
N LYS A 563 41.28 24.66 11.03
CA LYS A 563 42.44 24.68 10.11
C LYS A 563 42.73 26.05 9.47
N LYS A 564 42.18 27.13 10.03
CA LYS A 564 42.39 28.49 9.52
C LYS A 564 43.87 28.90 9.50
N ALA A 565 44.64 28.46 10.49
CA ALA A 565 46.08 28.70 10.55
C ALA A 565 46.88 27.99 9.44
N ALA A 566 46.36 26.88 8.90
CA ALA A 566 46.93 26.15 7.77
C ALA A 566 46.46 26.71 6.41
N GLY A 567 45.76 27.85 6.40
CA GLY A 567 45.24 28.49 5.19
C GLY A 567 43.95 27.88 4.67
N ILE A 568 43.28 27.02 5.44
CA ILE A 568 41.98 26.40 5.09
C ILE A 568 40.85 27.24 5.73
N PRO A 569 40.05 27.99 4.96
CA PRO A 569 39.10 28.96 5.51
C PRO A 569 37.95 28.33 6.30
N GLU A 570 37.42 27.22 5.81
CA GLU A 570 36.28 26.49 6.38
C GLU A 570 36.67 25.01 6.48
N PHE A 571 36.47 24.37 7.63
CA PHE A 571 36.79 22.96 7.87
C PHE A 571 35.55 22.20 8.35
N TYR A 572 34.89 21.48 7.43
CA TYR A 572 33.59 20.85 7.64
C TYR A 572 33.64 19.47 8.31
N ASP A 573 34.74 19.12 8.98
CA ASP A 573 34.81 17.84 9.68
C ASP A 573 33.80 17.77 10.84
N TYR A 574 33.14 16.62 10.99
CA TYR A 574 32.05 16.42 11.97
C TYR A 574 30.92 17.45 11.88
N ASP A 575 30.58 17.91 10.68
CA ASP A 575 29.53 18.90 10.43
C ASP A 575 28.10 18.34 10.61
N VAL A 576 27.76 17.96 11.85
CA VAL A 576 26.44 17.46 12.26
C VAL A 576 26.01 18.10 13.57
N ALA A 577 24.72 18.38 13.67
CA ALA A 577 24.08 18.89 14.88
C ALA A 577 22.67 18.30 15.07
N LEU A 578 22.26 18.18 16.33
CA LEU A 578 20.92 17.76 16.72
C LEU A 578 20.18 18.96 17.32
N ILE A 579 19.00 19.25 16.79
CA ILE A 579 18.08 20.22 17.36
C ILE A 579 17.11 19.46 18.26
N LYS A 580 17.08 19.82 19.55
CA LYS A 580 16.06 19.33 20.47
C LYS A 580 14.87 20.29 20.46
N LEU A 581 13.69 19.80 20.14
CA LEU A 581 12.44 20.56 20.14
C LEU A 581 11.91 20.75 21.56
N LYS A 582 11.22 21.86 21.81
CA LYS A 582 10.61 22.14 23.12
C LYS A 582 9.35 21.32 23.37
N THR A 583 8.65 20.93 22.31
CA THR A 583 7.40 20.14 22.37
C THR A 583 7.55 18.87 21.54
N LYS A 584 7.05 17.75 22.08
CA LYS A 584 6.97 16.47 21.41
C LYS A 584 6.21 16.57 20.09
N LEU A 585 6.77 16.03 19.01
CA LEU A 585 6.09 15.89 17.73
C LEU A 585 4.98 14.83 17.82
N GLN A 586 3.84 15.13 17.20
CA GLN A 586 2.79 14.15 16.96
C GLN A 586 2.98 13.62 15.56
N TYR A 587 3.22 12.31 15.43
CA TYR A 587 3.37 11.70 14.12
C TYR A 587 2.03 11.62 13.40
N ASP A 588 2.08 11.88 12.11
CA ASP A 588 0.95 11.84 11.19
C ASP A 588 1.49 11.51 9.77
N PRO A 589 0.62 11.31 8.76
CA PRO A 589 1.09 10.96 7.42
C PRO A 589 2.07 11.95 6.76
N THR A 590 2.22 13.18 7.27
CA THR A 590 3.18 14.17 6.75
C THR A 590 4.36 14.44 7.69
N THR A 591 4.39 13.83 8.88
CA THR A 591 5.40 14.05 9.92
C THR A 591 5.80 12.70 10.53
N ARG A 592 6.92 12.11 10.09
CA ARG A 592 7.38 10.78 10.53
C ARG A 592 8.91 10.72 10.59
N PRO A 593 9.51 9.88 11.45
CA PRO A 593 10.95 9.80 11.57
C PRO A 593 11.58 9.07 10.38
N ILE A 594 12.82 9.40 10.02
CA ILE A 594 13.65 8.62 9.09
C ILE A 594 14.47 7.57 9.85
N CYS A 595 14.81 6.43 9.22
CA CYS A 595 15.61 5.41 9.89
C CYS A 595 17.08 5.83 9.99
N LEU A 596 17.69 5.59 11.16
CA LEU A 596 19.12 5.83 11.42
C LEU A 596 19.93 4.52 11.38
N PRO A 597 21.21 4.55 10.96
CA PRO A 597 22.04 3.34 10.93
C PRO A 597 22.29 2.75 12.32
N CYS A 598 22.54 1.44 12.36
CA CYS A 598 22.86 0.68 13.57
C CYS A 598 21.79 0.79 14.67
N THR A 599 20.53 0.73 14.25
CA THR A 599 19.36 0.64 15.12
C THR A 599 18.56 -0.63 14.82
N GLU A 600 17.80 -1.11 15.80
CA GLU A 600 16.84 -2.19 15.62
C GLU A 600 15.76 -1.85 14.57
N GLY A 601 15.31 -0.59 14.54
CA GLY A 601 14.37 -0.09 13.54
C GLY A 601 14.89 -0.30 12.13
N THR A 602 16.18 -0.04 11.89
CA THR A 602 16.84 -0.30 10.60
C THR A 602 17.07 -1.78 10.35
N THR A 603 17.39 -2.59 11.36
CA THR A 603 17.46 -4.07 11.21
C THR A 603 16.12 -4.62 10.70
N ARG A 604 15.00 -4.20 11.32
CA ARG A 604 13.65 -4.57 10.89
C ARG A 604 13.32 -4.02 9.50
N ALA A 605 13.67 -2.76 9.21
CA ALA A 605 13.46 -2.14 7.90
C ALA A 605 14.18 -2.88 6.76
N LEU A 606 15.39 -3.37 7.01
CA LEU A 606 16.18 -4.17 6.07
C LEU A 606 15.79 -5.65 6.05
N ARG A 607 14.84 -6.08 6.89
CA ARG A 607 14.39 -7.48 7.06
C ARG A 607 15.52 -8.41 7.50
N LEU A 608 16.46 -7.91 8.28
CA LEU A 608 17.61 -8.66 8.78
C LEU A 608 17.30 -9.34 10.13
N PRO A 609 18.01 -10.42 10.51
CA PRO A 609 17.86 -11.07 11.81
C PRO A 609 18.13 -10.11 12.99
N PRO A 610 17.48 -10.29 14.17
CA PRO A 610 17.75 -9.45 15.35
C PRO A 610 19.22 -9.47 15.82
N ALA A 611 19.94 -10.57 15.56
CA ALA A 611 21.36 -10.70 15.87
C ALA A 611 22.29 -9.94 14.89
N THR A 612 21.74 -9.22 13.92
CA THR A 612 22.52 -8.44 12.95
C THR A 612 23.31 -7.34 13.66
N THR A 613 24.61 -7.28 13.35
CA THR A 613 25.54 -6.30 13.91
C THR A 613 25.54 -4.99 13.13
N CYS A 614 26.03 -3.92 13.75
CA CYS A 614 26.22 -2.62 13.09
C CYS A 614 27.12 -2.70 11.85
N GLN A 615 28.15 -3.55 11.87
CA GLN A 615 29.05 -3.75 10.74
C GLN A 615 28.33 -4.41 9.54
N GLN A 616 27.46 -5.38 9.79
CA GLN A 616 26.63 -5.99 8.74
C GLN A 616 25.65 -5.00 8.12
N GLN A 617 25.02 -4.13 8.93
CA GLN A 617 24.18 -3.05 8.37
C GLN A 617 25.00 -2.09 7.49
N LYS A 618 26.24 -1.78 7.89
CA LYS A 618 27.14 -0.93 7.09
C LYS A 618 27.47 -1.56 5.75
N GLU A 619 27.75 -2.86 5.71
CA GLU A 619 28.02 -3.60 4.47
C GLU A 619 26.78 -3.64 3.56
N GLU A 620 25.58 -3.73 4.13
CA GLU A 620 24.31 -3.75 3.40
C GLU A 620 23.93 -2.37 2.82
N LEU A 621 24.20 -1.28 3.56
CA LEU A 621 23.81 0.09 3.20
C LEU A 621 24.89 0.85 2.44
N LEU A 622 26.16 0.63 2.77
CA LEU A 622 27.33 1.30 2.18
C LEU A 622 28.39 0.28 1.68
N PRO A 623 28.02 -0.61 0.73
CA PRO A 623 28.98 -1.53 0.11
C PRO A 623 30.09 -0.77 -0.64
N ALA A 624 31.22 -1.45 -0.90
CA ALA A 624 32.37 -0.89 -1.61
C ALA A 624 32.13 -0.79 -3.14
N GLN A 625 31.10 -0.04 -3.54
CA GLN A 625 30.69 0.16 -4.92
C GLN A 625 30.03 1.53 -5.10
N ASP A 626 29.56 1.86 -6.30
CA ASP A 626 28.66 2.99 -6.50
C ASP A 626 27.26 2.65 -5.95
N ILE A 627 26.77 3.47 -5.02
CA ILE A 627 25.53 3.19 -4.28
C ILE A 627 24.47 4.18 -4.74
N LYS A 628 23.34 3.68 -5.26
CA LYS A 628 22.20 4.52 -5.59
C LYS A 628 21.61 5.12 -4.31
N ALA A 629 21.50 6.44 -4.26
CA ALA A 629 20.97 7.21 -3.15
C ALA A 629 20.11 8.36 -3.67
N LEU A 630 19.54 9.14 -2.77
CA LEU A 630 18.79 10.34 -3.11
C LEU A 630 18.88 11.38 -1.99
N PHE A 631 18.62 12.62 -2.34
CA PHE A 631 18.33 13.70 -1.38
C PHE A 631 17.06 14.47 -1.79
N VAL A 632 16.62 15.38 -0.93
CA VAL A 632 15.42 16.20 -1.15
C VAL A 632 15.85 17.65 -1.37
N SER A 633 15.30 18.28 -2.41
CA SER A 633 15.58 19.68 -2.77
C SER A 633 14.28 20.48 -2.94
N GLU A 634 14.30 21.76 -2.55
CA GLU A 634 13.16 22.67 -2.68
C GLU A 634 13.25 23.47 -3.98
N GLU A 635 12.40 23.16 -4.95
CA GLU A 635 12.31 23.85 -6.23
C GLU A 635 10.94 24.52 -6.36
N GLU A 636 10.90 25.84 -6.49
CA GLU A 636 9.65 26.61 -6.61
C GLU A 636 8.63 26.33 -5.49
N LYS A 637 9.12 26.16 -4.24
CA LYS A 637 8.34 25.78 -3.04
C LYS A 637 7.76 24.37 -3.07
N LYS A 638 8.26 23.51 -3.97
CA LYS A 638 7.93 22.09 -4.01
C LYS A 638 9.13 21.24 -3.60
N LEU A 639 8.89 20.19 -2.81
CA LEU A 639 9.94 19.23 -2.46
C LEU A 639 10.06 18.19 -3.58
N THR A 640 11.26 18.04 -4.11
CA THR A 640 11.57 17.08 -5.16
C THR A 640 12.74 16.20 -4.74
N ARG A 641 12.65 14.90 -5.05
CA ARG A 641 13.76 13.96 -4.83
C ARG A 641 14.76 14.07 -5.97
N LYS A 642 16.03 14.07 -5.64
CA LYS A 642 17.15 14.08 -6.58
C LYS A 642 17.95 12.80 -6.38
N GLU A 643 17.88 11.90 -7.35
CA GLU A 643 18.66 10.66 -7.33
C GLU A 643 20.13 10.96 -7.60
N VAL A 644 21.03 10.34 -6.85
CA VAL A 644 22.48 10.49 -6.94
C VAL A 644 23.18 9.15 -6.70
N TYR A 645 24.48 9.08 -6.98
CA TYR A 645 25.29 7.91 -6.67
C TYR A 645 26.40 8.26 -5.66
N ILE A 646 26.46 7.54 -4.55
CA ILE A 646 27.57 7.66 -3.60
C ILE A 646 28.76 6.88 -4.16
N LYS A 647 29.88 7.56 -4.36
CA LYS A 647 31.10 6.98 -4.92
C LYS A 647 31.90 6.33 -3.80
N ASN A 648 31.56 5.08 -3.45
CA ASN A 648 32.19 4.34 -2.34
C ASN A 648 33.03 3.13 -2.82
N GLY A 649 33.18 2.95 -4.13
CA GLY A 649 34.04 1.95 -4.75
C GLY A 649 35.35 2.54 -5.30
N ASP A 650 35.74 2.08 -6.49
CA ASP A 650 36.92 2.52 -7.22
C ASP A 650 36.95 4.04 -7.53
N LYS A 651 35.77 4.64 -7.72
CA LYS A 651 35.58 6.08 -8.02
C LYS A 651 35.68 7.00 -6.79
N LYS A 652 35.82 6.45 -5.59
CA LYS A 652 35.90 7.26 -4.35
C LYS A 652 37.04 8.27 -4.41
N GLY A 653 38.25 7.79 -4.71
CA GLY A 653 39.43 8.66 -4.72
C GLY A 653 39.39 9.76 -5.79
N SER A 654 38.76 9.53 -6.95
CA SER A 654 38.58 10.59 -7.96
C SER A 654 37.54 11.62 -7.53
N CYS A 655 36.45 11.18 -6.88
CA CYS A 655 35.44 12.08 -6.32
C CYS A 655 36.04 12.99 -5.24
N GLU A 656 36.85 12.44 -4.33
CA GLU A 656 37.47 13.20 -3.24
C GLU A 656 38.52 14.20 -3.74
N ARG A 657 39.33 13.85 -4.75
CA ARG A 657 40.34 14.76 -5.32
C ARG A 657 39.77 16.02 -5.94
N ASP A 658 38.54 15.97 -6.46
CA ASP A 658 37.87 17.13 -7.04
C ASP A 658 37.59 18.24 -6.01
N ALA A 659 37.70 17.97 -4.71
CA ALA A 659 37.62 18.98 -3.66
C ALA A 659 38.68 20.10 -3.79
N GLN A 660 39.80 19.85 -4.49
CA GLN A 660 40.83 20.86 -4.73
C GLN A 660 40.32 22.06 -5.54
N TYR A 661 39.23 21.88 -6.30
CA TYR A 661 38.61 22.93 -7.10
C TYR A 661 37.63 23.80 -6.29
N ALA A 662 37.40 23.47 -5.02
CA ALA A 662 36.47 24.22 -4.18
C ALA A 662 37.04 25.61 -3.81
N PRO A 663 36.20 26.66 -3.76
CA PRO A 663 36.66 28.00 -3.39
C PRO A 663 37.35 28.03 -2.03
N GLY A 664 38.59 28.52 -2.01
CA GLY A 664 39.41 28.62 -0.79
C GLY A 664 40.23 27.37 -0.47
N TYR A 665 40.12 26.28 -1.26
CA TYR A 665 40.93 25.07 -1.12
C TYR A 665 42.00 24.92 -2.21
N ASP A 666 42.16 25.93 -3.07
CA ASP A 666 43.13 25.99 -4.17
C ASP A 666 44.60 25.82 -3.72
N LYS A 667 44.89 26.12 -2.45
CA LYS A 667 46.24 26.06 -1.85
C LYS A 667 46.46 24.85 -0.96
N VAL A 668 45.47 23.96 -0.85
CA VAL A 668 45.57 22.74 -0.03
C VAL A 668 46.51 21.75 -0.72
N LYS A 669 47.58 21.35 -0.02
CA LYS A 669 48.61 20.45 -0.58
C LYS A 669 48.18 18.99 -0.60
N ASP A 670 47.49 18.55 0.45
CA ASP A 670 46.96 17.20 0.60
C ASP A 670 45.45 17.29 0.83
N ILE A 671 44.67 16.76 -0.12
CA ILE A 671 43.21 16.87 -0.06
C ILE A 671 42.60 16.06 1.10
N SER A 672 43.30 15.04 1.59
CA SER A 672 42.85 14.27 2.75
C SER A 672 42.80 15.11 4.04
N GLU A 673 43.46 16.27 4.05
CA GLU A 673 43.37 17.22 5.14
C GLU A 673 42.02 17.92 5.25
N VAL A 674 41.27 18.04 4.16
CA VAL A 674 39.95 18.68 4.10
C VAL A 674 38.83 17.67 3.86
N VAL A 675 39.10 16.60 3.10
CA VAL A 675 38.20 15.46 2.90
C VAL A 675 38.62 14.34 3.82
N THR A 676 38.07 14.36 5.02
CA THR A 676 38.34 13.36 6.06
C THR A 676 37.56 12.06 5.84
N PRO A 677 37.90 10.96 6.53
CA PRO A 677 37.14 9.71 6.51
C PRO A 677 35.65 9.83 6.90
N ARG A 678 35.23 10.97 7.46
CA ARG A 678 33.84 11.25 7.81
C ARG A 678 32.98 11.54 6.58
N PHE A 679 33.56 11.80 5.41
CA PHE A 679 32.78 12.17 4.23
C PHE A 679 32.37 10.97 3.36
N LEU A 680 31.16 11.09 2.81
CA LEU A 680 30.70 10.42 1.60
C LEU A 680 30.72 11.43 0.45
N CYS A 681 30.97 10.95 -0.77
CA CYS A 681 31.07 11.81 -1.96
C CYS A 681 30.02 11.40 -3.01
N THR A 682 29.26 12.38 -3.52
CA THR A 682 28.31 12.24 -4.64
C THR A 682 28.62 13.29 -5.72
N GLY A 683 27.84 13.33 -6.79
CA GLY A 683 28.02 14.34 -7.85
C GLY A 683 28.95 13.88 -8.97
N GLY A 684 29.09 14.74 -9.98
CA GLY A 684 29.85 14.51 -11.21
C GLY A 684 29.09 13.70 -12.27
N VAL A 685 29.82 13.18 -13.26
CA VAL A 685 29.25 12.63 -14.51
C VAL A 685 29.43 11.12 -14.70
N SER A 686 30.04 10.43 -13.74
CA SER A 686 30.30 8.99 -13.80
C SER A 686 29.91 8.31 -12.49
N PRO A 687 29.12 7.22 -12.51
CA PRO A 687 28.63 6.50 -13.70
C PRO A 687 27.53 7.23 -14.48
N TYR A 688 26.86 8.19 -13.84
CA TYR A 688 25.81 9.03 -14.45
C TYR A 688 26.02 10.51 -14.07
N ALA A 689 25.33 11.41 -14.76
CA ALA A 689 25.27 12.82 -14.40
C ALA A 689 24.36 13.03 -13.18
N ASP A 690 24.97 13.25 -12.03
CA ASP A 690 24.28 13.47 -10.76
C ASP A 690 23.84 14.95 -10.63
N PRO A 691 22.63 15.23 -10.13
CA PRO A 691 22.24 16.57 -9.71
C PRO A 691 23.01 17.00 -8.46
N ASN A 692 23.56 18.22 -8.46
CA ASN A 692 24.26 18.77 -7.29
C ASN A 692 23.33 19.46 -6.29
N THR A 693 23.82 19.65 -5.06
CA THR A 693 23.09 20.34 -3.99
C THR A 693 23.17 21.87 -4.14
N CYS A 694 22.13 22.58 -3.70
CA CYS A 694 22.12 24.04 -3.68
C CYS A 694 22.56 24.60 -2.30
N ARG A 695 23.56 25.48 -2.29
CA ARG A 695 23.88 26.29 -1.10
C ARG A 695 22.82 27.40 -0.98
N GLY A 696 22.14 27.51 0.17
CA GLY A 696 21.15 28.56 0.38
C GLY A 696 21.81 29.95 0.35
N GLU A 697 21.27 30.90 -0.43
CA GLU A 697 21.81 32.26 -0.50
C GLU A 697 21.52 33.05 0.80
N ARG A 698 22.53 33.83 1.24
CA ARG A 698 22.44 34.77 2.38
C ARG A 698 22.06 36.16 1.86
N ARG A 699 20.97 36.78 2.36
CA ARG A 699 20.69 38.21 2.08
C ARG A 699 21.51 39.12 2.99
N LEU A 700 22.23 40.07 2.42
CA LEU A 700 22.65 41.28 3.14
C LEU A 700 21.49 42.29 3.12
N TRP A 701 21.23 42.99 4.23
CA TRP A 701 20.27 44.11 4.22
C TRP A 701 20.84 45.23 3.34
N GLY A 702 20.35 45.34 2.11
CA GLY A 702 20.54 46.52 1.28
C GLY A 702 19.34 47.44 1.43
N CYS A 703 19.52 48.61 2.05
CA CYS A 703 18.56 49.71 1.92
C CYS A 703 18.64 50.22 0.47
N ALA A 704 17.63 49.91 -0.35
CA ALA A 704 17.43 50.63 -1.60
C ALA A 704 16.87 52.01 -1.24
N ALA A 705 17.66 53.06 -1.43
CA ALA A 705 17.18 54.43 -1.35
C ALA A 705 16.20 54.67 -2.51
N SER A 706 14.90 54.78 -2.21
CA SER A 706 13.95 55.36 -3.16
C SER A 706 14.05 56.88 -3.08
N SER A 707 14.23 57.51 -4.22
CA SER A 707 14.33 58.97 -4.36
C SER A 707 12.95 59.66 -4.32
N GLN A 708 12.06 59.31 -3.38
CA GLN A 708 10.78 60.01 -3.17
C GLN A 708 10.26 59.88 -1.73
N GLY A 709 10.42 60.96 -0.94
CA GLY A 709 9.55 61.36 0.19
C GLY A 709 9.49 60.48 1.46
N PRO A 710 9.11 61.05 2.63
CA PRO A 710 9.05 60.31 3.88
C PRO A 710 7.72 59.54 3.97
N GLY A 711 7.75 58.26 3.65
CA GLY A 711 6.60 57.35 3.72
C GLY A 711 7.01 56.00 4.29
N VAL A 712 6.30 55.59 5.34
CA VAL A 712 6.43 54.35 6.13
C VAL A 712 6.89 53.12 5.32
N LEU A 713 8.02 52.54 5.74
CA LEU A 713 8.56 51.28 5.22
C LEU A 713 7.76 50.09 5.77
N PHE A 714 7.05 49.36 4.90
CA PHE A 714 6.56 48.01 5.20
C PHE A 714 7.52 46.97 4.59
N PRO A 715 8.01 45.98 5.36
CA PRO A 715 8.76 44.87 4.79
C PRO A 715 7.77 43.84 4.21
N THR A 716 7.52 43.90 2.90
CA THR A 716 6.93 42.77 2.16
C THR A 716 8.05 41.90 1.60
N ALA A 717 8.48 40.91 2.36
CA ALA A 717 9.41 39.88 1.87
C ALA A 717 8.67 38.54 1.72
N SER A 718 8.46 38.11 0.47
CA SER A 718 8.07 36.73 0.16
C SER A 718 9.19 35.78 0.62
N PRO A 719 8.90 34.63 1.27
CA PRO A 719 9.94 33.67 1.68
C PRO A 719 10.66 33.07 0.47
N LEU A 720 12.00 33.11 0.49
CA LEU A 720 12.89 32.44 -0.48
C LEU A 720 12.93 30.90 -0.22
N PRO A 721 13.21 30.06 -1.23
CA PRO A 721 13.42 28.63 -1.04
C PRO A 721 14.65 28.36 -0.15
N ALA A 722 14.60 27.28 0.64
CA ALA A 722 15.71 26.86 1.50
C ALA A 722 16.87 26.30 0.66
N GLY A 723 18.12 26.44 1.16
CA GLY A 723 19.24 25.67 0.63
C GLY A 723 19.10 24.20 1.04
N ASP A 724 19.62 23.29 0.21
CA ASP A 724 19.53 21.84 0.44
C ASP A 724 20.44 21.38 1.62
N SER A 725 21.35 22.26 2.05
CA SER A 725 22.34 22.00 3.10
C SER A 725 21.70 21.58 4.44
N GLY A 726 22.32 20.61 5.12
CA GLY A 726 21.78 19.98 6.33
C GLY A 726 20.71 18.93 6.08
N GLY A 727 20.22 18.79 4.84
CA GLY A 727 19.25 17.77 4.48
C GLY A 727 19.81 16.33 4.55
N PRO A 728 18.93 15.33 4.57
CA PRO A 728 19.34 13.92 4.61
C PRO A 728 19.84 13.41 3.25
N LEU A 729 20.93 12.64 3.28
CA LEU A 729 21.32 11.72 2.20
C LEU A 729 20.75 10.33 2.51
N ILE A 730 19.93 9.82 1.59
CA ILE A 730 19.03 8.70 1.86
C ILE A 730 19.31 7.53 0.91
N VAL A 731 19.31 6.32 1.47
CA VAL A 731 19.27 5.06 0.71
C VAL A 731 17.85 4.50 0.81
N HIS A 732 17.22 4.26 -0.34
CA HIS A 732 15.91 3.62 -0.43
C HIS A 732 16.10 2.12 -0.68
N LYS A 733 15.71 1.27 0.29
CA LYS A 733 15.89 -0.18 0.23
C LYS A 733 14.72 -0.90 0.89
N ARG A 734 14.22 -1.98 0.29
CA ARG A 734 13.09 -2.79 0.81
C ARG A 734 11.85 -1.95 1.17
N SER A 735 11.55 -0.95 0.34
CA SER A 735 10.42 0.00 0.53
C SER A 735 10.54 0.85 1.80
N ARG A 736 11.77 1.04 2.30
CA ARG A 736 12.09 1.86 3.47
C ARG A 736 13.19 2.86 3.13
N PHE A 737 13.17 4.01 3.80
CA PHE A 737 14.11 5.10 3.61
C PHE A 737 15.04 5.21 4.82
N ILE A 738 16.34 4.99 4.60
CA ILE A 738 17.36 5.00 5.64
C ILE A 738 18.30 6.17 5.37
N GLN A 739 18.48 7.05 6.35
CA GLN A 739 19.46 8.13 6.26
C GLN A 739 20.86 7.56 6.48
N VAL A 740 21.77 7.80 5.55
CA VAL A 740 23.19 7.37 5.66
C VAL A 740 24.14 8.55 5.78
N GLY A 741 23.67 9.77 5.46
CA GLY A 741 24.47 10.97 5.63
C GLY A 741 23.68 12.26 5.82
N VAL A 742 24.41 13.34 6.09
CA VAL A 742 23.93 14.72 6.20
C VAL A 742 24.65 15.56 5.15
N ILE A 743 23.89 16.29 4.31
CA ILE A 743 24.45 17.18 3.29
C ILE A 743 25.25 18.28 3.99
N SER A 744 26.53 18.40 3.64
CA SER A 744 27.46 19.33 4.29
C SER A 744 27.89 20.45 3.35
N TRP A 745 28.65 20.14 2.30
CA TRP A 745 29.19 21.16 1.39
C TRP A 745 29.41 20.62 -0.03
N GLY A 746 29.55 21.52 -1.00
CA GLY A 746 29.78 21.19 -2.41
C GLY A 746 30.93 21.98 -3.03
N VAL A 747 31.56 21.41 -4.06
CA VAL A 747 32.72 22.01 -4.76
C VAL A 747 32.32 23.20 -5.60
N VAL A 748 31.18 23.11 -6.30
CA VAL A 748 30.69 24.13 -7.22
C VAL A 748 29.29 24.54 -6.79
N ASP A 749 29.08 25.84 -6.62
CA ASP A 749 27.75 26.40 -6.42
C ASP A 749 27.02 26.53 -7.77
N VAL A 750 26.15 25.56 -8.04
CA VAL A 750 25.38 25.46 -9.30
C VAL A 750 24.04 26.20 -9.25
N CYS A 751 23.70 26.84 -8.12
CA CYS A 751 22.38 27.43 -7.89
C CYS A 751 22.48 28.96 -7.69
N LYS A 752 22.75 29.68 -8.79
CA LYS A 752 22.72 31.16 -8.80
C LYS A 752 21.35 31.70 -9.22
N ASN A 753 20.83 32.72 -8.54
CA ASN A 753 19.56 33.39 -8.90
C ASN A 753 18.34 32.45 -8.99
N HIS A 754 18.23 31.49 -8.07
CA HIS A 754 17.08 30.57 -7.95
C HIS A 754 16.84 29.64 -9.17
N ARG A 755 17.85 29.42 -10.02
CA ARG A 755 17.80 28.45 -11.13
C ARG A 755 19.07 27.61 -11.17
N ARG A 756 18.92 26.29 -11.28
CA ARG A 756 20.05 25.37 -11.50
C ARG A 756 20.72 25.69 -12.84
N GLN A 757 22.05 25.79 -12.85
CA GLN A 757 22.81 25.93 -14.09
C GLN A 757 22.58 24.73 -15.01
N LYS A 758 22.35 24.99 -16.31
CA LYS A 758 22.09 23.94 -17.31
C LYS A 758 23.34 23.15 -17.69
N GLN A 759 24.52 23.73 -17.50
CA GLN A 759 25.81 23.08 -17.73
C GLN A 759 26.60 23.13 -16.43
N VAL A 760 26.88 21.96 -15.88
CA VAL A 760 27.58 21.80 -14.62
C VAL A 760 28.95 21.16 -14.90
N PRO A 761 30.06 21.66 -14.32
CA PRO A 761 31.37 21.07 -14.50
C PRO A 761 31.43 19.62 -14.01
N ALA A 762 32.23 18.77 -14.67
CA ALA A 762 32.38 17.37 -14.28
C ALA A 762 32.95 17.16 -12.86
N HIS A 763 33.69 18.15 -12.35
CA HIS A 763 34.25 18.18 -10.99
C HIS A 763 33.28 18.74 -9.93
N ALA A 764 32.03 19.03 -10.28
CA ALA A 764 31.02 19.43 -9.30
C ALA A 764 30.64 18.22 -8.43
N ARG A 765 31.25 18.13 -7.25
CA ARG A 765 30.98 17.10 -6.23
C ARG A 765 30.28 17.69 -5.03
N ASP A 766 29.55 16.83 -4.32
CA ASP A 766 28.93 17.15 -3.03
C ASP A 766 29.42 16.16 -1.97
N PHE A 767 29.71 16.69 -0.79
CA PHE A 767 30.24 15.97 0.36
C PHE A 767 29.22 15.95 1.49
N HIS A 768 29.09 14.77 2.11
CA HIS A 768 28.09 14.49 3.13
C HIS A 768 28.73 13.82 4.33
N ILE A 769 28.32 14.14 5.55
CA ILE A 769 28.83 13.44 6.74
C ILE A 769 28.23 12.04 6.82
N ASN A 770 29.07 11.02 6.85
CA ASN A 770 28.72 9.61 7.01
C ASN A 770 28.25 9.35 8.44
N LEU A 771 26.98 8.96 8.61
CA LEU A 771 26.41 8.73 9.93
C LEU A 771 27.08 7.57 10.68
N PHE A 772 27.63 6.57 9.97
CA PHE A 772 28.41 5.49 10.61
C PHE A 772 29.67 5.99 11.32
N GLN A 773 30.18 7.18 10.98
CA GLN A 773 31.37 7.77 11.59
C GLN A 773 31.07 8.62 12.83
N VAL A 774 29.80 8.93 13.09
CA VAL A 774 29.35 9.72 14.24
C VAL A 774 28.37 8.96 15.14
N LEU A 775 28.26 7.64 14.96
CA LEU A 775 27.39 6.76 15.75
C LEU A 775 27.59 6.87 17.26
N PRO A 776 28.82 6.93 17.83
CA PRO A 776 28.98 7.04 19.27
C PRO A 776 28.27 8.28 19.84
N TRP A 777 28.38 9.41 19.15
CA TRP A 777 27.73 10.64 19.54
C TRP A 777 26.20 10.57 19.36
N LEU A 778 25.71 10.02 18.24
CA LEU A 778 24.27 9.83 18.03
C LEU A 778 23.66 8.91 19.10
N LYS A 779 24.31 7.79 19.40
CA LYS A 779 23.88 6.84 20.42
C LYS A 779 23.82 7.48 21.80
N GLU A 780 24.81 8.28 22.17
CA GLU A 780 24.84 9.01 23.44
C GLU A 780 23.72 10.05 23.53
N LYS A 781 23.49 10.85 22.48
CA LYS A 781 22.52 11.95 22.52
C LYS A 781 21.07 11.51 22.33
N LEU A 782 20.84 10.34 21.74
CA LEU A 782 19.51 9.80 21.44
C LEU A 782 19.19 8.53 22.26
N GLN A 783 19.94 8.26 23.33
CA GLN A 783 19.76 7.07 24.18
C GLN A 783 18.35 6.97 24.79
N ASP A 784 17.71 8.10 25.08
CA ASP A 784 16.41 8.18 25.75
C ASP A 784 15.23 8.23 24.76
N GLU A 785 15.50 8.13 23.45
CA GLU A 785 14.50 8.30 22.39
C GLU A 785 13.90 6.96 21.88
N ASP A 786 14.15 5.85 22.59
CA ASP A 786 13.66 4.50 22.26
C ASP A 786 13.98 4.04 20.82
N LEU A 787 15.11 4.49 20.26
CA LEU A 787 15.54 4.16 18.89
C LEU A 787 16.20 2.76 18.78
N GLY A 788 16.58 2.16 19.91
CA GLY A 788 17.20 0.82 19.96
C GLY A 788 18.53 0.75 19.20
N PHE A 789 19.54 1.55 19.58
CA PHE A 789 20.88 1.45 18.99
C PHE A 789 21.58 0.15 19.38
N LEU A 790 22.21 -0.52 18.39
CA LEU A 790 22.96 -1.78 18.55
C LEU A 790 24.24 -1.63 19.38
#